data_AF-A0A5C8EVK3-F1
#
_entry.id   AF-A0A5C8EVK3-F1
#
_cell.length_a   1.000
_cell.length_b   1.000
_cell.length_c   1.000
_cell.angle_alpha   90.00
_cell.angle_beta   90.00
_cell.angle_gamma   90.00
#
_symmetry.space_group_name_H-M   'P 1'
#
loop_
_entity.id
_entity.type
_entity.pdbx_description
1 polymer ?
#
loop_
_entity_poly.entity_id
_entity_poly.type
_entity_poly.pdbx_seq_one_letter_code
_entity_poly.pdbx_strand_id
1 'polypeptide(L)'
;MSENKENNKKNFISLLDKYKNNVVVPIIQRGYAQGRNTKEAEKIRDNFLDVIIDFLSNNKEELILDYIYGVEDNGVFYLLDGQQRLTTLFLFHWYFDINDKILKRFTYETRNSSKDFISFLLSIEEIDLKTDEKLSKELKNNIKFLNFWEKDTTVKGMLQVIDDIHEKVKNKENIYSSKLNNIQFYCEYIKGDPDDLYIKMNSRGKQLTDFEIFKSKLEKFLDEDEEDKNVQGFDKKIDIDWTNFIWDFIKDKKSDDEGNKLDDLFMKLFRFIFEMLYYSQIEIVEDTRKLQIEKSNLEFFELFFSHIGDEKKEYIKKLKANPIENKEDKKTILKENINFIINIFDILSELRKDRLNELFSDIFYYNESENNDKYKYEKISTFYDNLNVFNNDDNLFEFTNNIRKRILIFSVFKIFINEKNIKNINDIKNKYFNKLRLIRNLLYNTNNLSNNNIYYQMELIDRIIKENEITVIEDQLSDKEKKIEKTLFTDKLVESEKNKLTILENTDENTRKRIYACENNVFLQGNIDFLLDNIDNENIVDVVNYIFTKDGFNKENNYLVHRAISTFIEKKDFILLKSKGSNKDLIVNKKYMLNFITDLLSRIENNQVVDYIRSLTNMINEFSDEDDFRFYIIKELQYEDSNKNIIRTSLYDNNYIKDSSSIDSKYIYYYNQRESCWDISLSDKIYTIFNLFKDNRDKEFELYYLYYPYKRGECYNEKLNDCSRILRYGDKKLLYCYEWVTLAKEIKIAGEEVLVGFTTDGYYLECGLRKKTPYDDEKRTRKVLRKIENVEKKINFEGYERYTNNIYWYYCKTCNNISLLKNEYKMLESIIKAFS
;
A
#
# COMPACT_ATOMS: atom_id res chain seq x y z
N MET A 1 40.60 10.98 -12.00
CA MET A 1 42.08 10.94 -12.02
C MET A 1 42.53 10.03 -13.14
N SER A 2 43.09 10.60 -14.20
CA SER A 2 43.61 9.90 -15.37
C SER A 2 45.11 10.15 -15.45
N GLU A 3 45.89 9.42 -14.64
CA GLU A 3 47.33 9.31 -14.85
C GLU A 3 47.59 8.12 -15.80
N ASN A 4 48.43 8.39 -16.82
CA ASN A 4 48.88 7.55 -17.94
C ASN A 4 48.71 6.01 -17.82
N LYS A 5 47.73 5.47 -18.55
CA LYS A 5 47.49 4.01 -18.72
C LYS A 5 48.68 3.22 -19.31
N GLU A 6 49.61 3.86 -20.01
CA GLU A 6 50.77 3.16 -20.59
C GLU A 6 51.83 2.73 -19.57
N ASN A 7 51.93 3.39 -18.41
CA ASN A 7 53.01 3.10 -17.43
C ASN A 7 52.73 1.90 -16.50
N ASN A 8 51.51 1.35 -16.49
CA ASN A 8 51.09 0.30 -15.56
C ASN A 8 51.03 -1.11 -16.18
N LYS A 9 51.44 -1.26 -17.43
CA LYS A 9 51.47 -2.56 -18.11
C LYS A 9 52.61 -3.42 -17.55
N LYS A 10 52.28 -4.65 -17.12
CA LYS A 10 53.22 -5.62 -16.57
C LYS A 10 52.90 -7.02 -17.09
N ASN A 11 53.92 -7.86 -17.24
CA ASN A 11 53.74 -9.31 -17.36
C ASN A 11 54.04 -10.00 -16.02
N PHE A 12 53.72 -11.30 -15.95
CA PHE A 12 53.88 -12.10 -14.73
C PHE A 12 55.32 -12.05 -14.17
N ILE A 13 56.32 -12.32 -15.02
CA ILE A 13 57.74 -12.33 -14.63
C ILE A 13 58.20 -10.95 -14.13
N SER A 14 57.82 -9.87 -14.83
CA SER A 14 58.17 -8.49 -14.44
C SER A 14 57.56 -8.08 -13.11
N LEU A 15 56.37 -8.62 -12.78
CA LEU A 15 55.74 -8.41 -11.48
C LEU A 15 56.52 -9.12 -10.37
N LEU A 16 56.91 -10.38 -10.59
CA LEU A 16 57.77 -11.14 -9.66
C LEU A 16 59.18 -10.52 -9.53
N ASP A 17 59.69 -9.88 -10.59
CA ASP A 17 60.97 -9.16 -10.56
C ASP A 17 60.94 -7.86 -9.78
N LYS A 18 59.82 -7.12 -9.86
CA LYS A 18 59.61 -5.93 -9.04
C LYS A 18 59.60 -6.29 -7.55
N TYR A 19 58.92 -7.37 -7.17
CA TYR A 19 58.68 -7.73 -5.77
C TYR A 19 59.54 -8.90 -5.31
N LYS A 20 60.81 -8.60 -4.99
CA LYS A 20 61.79 -9.59 -4.52
C LYS A 20 61.39 -10.32 -3.23
N ASN A 21 60.61 -9.67 -2.36
CA ASN A 21 60.23 -10.25 -1.07
C ASN A 21 59.07 -11.24 -1.19
N ASN A 22 58.07 -10.99 -2.05
CA ASN A 22 57.06 -11.92 -2.58
C ASN A 22 55.91 -11.15 -3.25
N VAL A 23 55.20 -11.80 -4.18
CA VAL A 23 53.82 -11.53 -4.56
C VAL A 23 52.92 -12.53 -3.84
N VAL A 24 52.01 -12.05 -3.01
CA VAL A 24 51.26 -12.85 -2.04
C VAL A 24 49.77 -12.79 -2.37
N VAL A 25 49.11 -13.94 -2.33
CA VAL A 25 47.65 -14.05 -2.26
C VAL A 25 47.22 -14.09 -0.78
N PRO A 26 46.57 -13.04 -0.24
CA PRO A 26 46.19 -12.96 1.18
C PRO A 26 45.20 -14.04 1.65
N ILE A 27 45.14 -14.29 2.96
CA ILE A 27 44.23 -15.28 3.61
C ILE A 27 42.78 -15.03 3.25
N ILE A 28 42.39 -13.76 3.30
CA ILE A 28 41.00 -13.32 3.17
C ILE A 28 40.44 -13.64 1.77
N GLN A 29 41.33 -13.92 0.80
CA GLN A 29 40.95 -14.33 -0.55
C GLN A 29 40.30 -15.72 -0.61
N ARG A 30 39.28 -15.84 -1.46
CA ARG A 30 38.61 -17.12 -1.74
C ARG A 30 39.60 -18.13 -2.33
N GLY A 31 39.28 -19.43 -2.18
CA GLY A 31 40.08 -20.48 -2.84
C GLY A 31 40.06 -20.33 -4.36
N TYR A 32 41.00 -20.98 -5.05
CA TYR A 32 41.10 -20.93 -6.52
C TYR A 32 39.84 -21.52 -7.18
N ALA A 33 38.93 -20.63 -7.59
CA ALA A 33 37.57 -20.94 -8.01
C ALA A 33 37.50 -21.43 -9.46
N GLN A 34 38.42 -20.97 -10.31
CA GLN A 34 38.50 -21.38 -11.71
C GLN A 34 38.81 -22.89 -11.85
N GLY A 35 39.53 -23.47 -10.89
CA GLY A 35 39.81 -24.91 -10.84
C GLY A 35 38.70 -25.77 -10.21
N ARG A 36 37.52 -25.23 -9.89
CA ARG A 36 36.43 -26.03 -9.30
C ARG A 36 35.80 -26.99 -10.32
N ASN A 37 35.30 -28.11 -9.81
CA ASN A 37 34.55 -29.11 -10.58
C ASN A 37 33.05 -28.78 -10.62
N THR A 38 32.70 -27.57 -11.05
CA THR A 38 31.31 -27.19 -11.37
C THR A 38 31.22 -26.83 -12.86
N LYS A 39 30.03 -27.00 -13.46
CA LYS A 39 29.82 -26.73 -14.89
C LYS A 39 30.14 -25.28 -15.27
N GLU A 40 29.83 -24.31 -14.41
CA GLU A 40 30.19 -22.91 -14.70
C GLU A 40 31.70 -22.68 -14.63
N ALA A 41 32.38 -23.24 -13.62
CA ALA A 41 33.82 -23.09 -13.44
C ALA A 41 34.60 -23.78 -14.57
N GLU A 42 34.16 -24.94 -15.01
CA GLU A 42 34.70 -25.67 -16.16
C GLU A 42 34.63 -24.83 -17.43
N LYS A 43 33.46 -24.27 -17.77
CA LYS A 43 33.31 -23.39 -18.94
C LYS A 43 34.19 -22.14 -18.88
N ILE A 44 34.29 -21.49 -17.71
CA ILE A 44 35.14 -20.31 -17.52
C ILE A 44 36.62 -20.68 -17.68
N ARG A 45 37.04 -21.79 -17.08
CA ARG A 45 38.41 -22.30 -17.14
C ARG A 45 38.79 -22.66 -18.58
N ASP A 46 37.96 -23.42 -19.27
CA ASP A 46 38.20 -23.81 -20.66
C ASP A 46 38.38 -22.59 -21.56
N ASN A 47 37.45 -21.63 -21.49
CA ASN A 47 37.55 -20.40 -22.28
C ASN A 47 38.86 -19.64 -22.00
N PHE A 48 39.27 -19.56 -20.73
CA PHE A 48 40.49 -18.84 -20.36
C PHE A 48 41.76 -19.57 -20.80
N LEU A 49 41.82 -20.89 -20.62
CA LEU A 49 42.93 -21.72 -21.09
C LEU A 49 43.02 -21.68 -22.62
N ASP A 50 41.89 -21.74 -23.33
CA ASP A 50 41.85 -21.67 -24.78
C ASP A 50 42.37 -20.34 -25.31
N VAL A 51 42.05 -19.21 -24.65
CA VAL A 51 42.60 -17.89 -25.01
C VAL A 51 44.13 -17.87 -24.87
N ILE A 52 44.68 -18.40 -23.77
CA ILE A 52 46.13 -18.44 -23.56
C ILE A 52 46.78 -19.36 -24.59
N ILE A 53 46.25 -20.57 -24.76
CA ILE A 53 46.84 -21.57 -25.67
C ILE A 53 46.74 -21.12 -27.14
N ASP A 54 45.62 -20.50 -27.55
CA ASP A 54 45.48 -19.87 -28.87
C ASP A 54 46.56 -18.80 -29.10
N PHE A 55 46.82 -17.97 -28.10
CA PHE A 55 47.88 -16.98 -28.16
C PHE A 55 49.27 -17.62 -28.28
N LEU A 56 49.54 -18.68 -27.51
CA LEU A 56 50.81 -19.41 -27.57
C LEU A 56 51.00 -20.17 -28.89
N SER A 57 49.93 -20.50 -29.62
CA SER A 57 49.99 -21.21 -30.90
C SER A 57 49.98 -20.31 -32.15
N ASN A 58 49.52 -19.07 -32.04
CA ASN A 58 49.35 -18.17 -33.19
C ASN A 58 50.41 -17.07 -33.25
N ASN A 59 50.49 -16.37 -34.38
CA ASN A 59 51.43 -15.26 -34.63
C ASN A 59 51.03 -13.92 -33.98
N LYS A 60 50.20 -13.93 -32.93
CA LYS A 60 49.91 -12.71 -32.14
C LYS A 60 51.17 -12.27 -31.39
N GLU A 61 51.44 -10.97 -31.38
CA GLU A 61 52.62 -10.38 -30.71
C GLU A 61 52.43 -10.27 -29.20
N GLU A 62 51.21 -9.95 -28.76
CA GLU A 62 50.86 -9.67 -27.36
C GLU A 62 49.45 -10.13 -27.01
N LEU A 63 49.27 -10.57 -25.76
CA LEU A 63 47.95 -10.82 -25.16
C LEU A 63 47.80 -9.91 -23.94
N ILE A 64 46.81 -9.03 -23.94
CA ILE A 64 46.51 -8.19 -22.79
C ILE A 64 45.35 -8.81 -22.02
N LEU A 65 45.63 -9.27 -20.81
CA LEU A 65 44.65 -9.60 -19.80
C LEU A 65 44.16 -8.32 -19.09
N ASP A 66 43.01 -8.41 -18.45
CA ASP A 66 42.42 -7.32 -17.65
C ASP A 66 43.30 -6.88 -16.46
N TYR A 67 42.74 -6.05 -15.60
CA TYR A 67 43.39 -5.46 -14.45
C TYR A 67 43.75 -6.48 -13.35
N ILE A 68 44.83 -6.15 -12.65
CA ILE A 68 45.26 -6.76 -11.39
C ILE A 68 45.43 -5.63 -10.38
N TYR A 69 44.89 -5.82 -9.19
CA TYR A 69 44.95 -4.83 -8.12
C TYR A 69 45.72 -5.39 -6.94
N GLY A 70 46.56 -4.57 -6.33
CA GLY A 70 47.23 -4.96 -5.10
C GLY A 70 47.79 -3.80 -4.30
N VAL A 71 48.18 -4.12 -3.07
CA VAL A 71 48.82 -3.21 -2.12
C VAL A 71 50.29 -3.57 -2.03
N GLU A 72 51.15 -2.55 -2.11
CA GLU A 72 52.57 -2.69 -1.83
C GLU A 72 52.82 -2.35 -0.36
N ASP A 73 53.33 -3.32 0.41
CA ASP A 73 53.74 -3.12 1.80
C ASP A 73 55.06 -3.86 2.09
N ASN A 74 56.05 -3.15 2.64
CA ASN A 74 57.37 -3.69 3.00
C ASN A 74 58.06 -4.53 1.89
N GLY A 75 57.89 -4.12 0.63
CA GLY A 75 58.45 -4.81 -0.55
C GLY A 75 57.74 -6.10 -0.94
N VAL A 76 56.62 -6.43 -0.28
CA VAL A 76 55.68 -7.49 -0.63
C VAL A 76 54.49 -6.87 -1.38
N PHE A 77 54.00 -7.57 -2.39
CA PHE A 77 52.78 -7.19 -3.10
C PHE A 77 51.63 -8.10 -2.71
N TYR A 78 50.69 -7.57 -1.94
CA TYR A 78 49.47 -8.27 -1.54
C TYR A 78 48.40 -8.08 -2.61
N LEU A 79 47.99 -9.19 -3.22
CA LEU A 79 46.93 -9.17 -4.22
C LEU A 79 45.59 -8.83 -3.56
N LEU A 80 44.84 -7.92 -4.18
CA LEU A 80 43.46 -7.60 -3.82
C LEU A 80 42.47 -8.21 -4.80
N ASP A 81 42.82 -8.21 -6.09
CA ASP A 81 42.07 -8.84 -7.18
C ASP A 81 43.02 -9.30 -8.31
N GLY A 82 42.63 -10.33 -9.05
CA GLY A 82 43.45 -10.96 -10.10
C GLY A 82 44.09 -12.31 -9.72
N GLN A 83 43.78 -12.85 -8.53
CA GLN A 83 44.31 -14.13 -8.04
C GLN A 83 44.13 -15.29 -9.02
N GLN A 84 42.94 -15.42 -9.63
CA GLN A 84 42.64 -16.53 -10.54
C GLN A 84 43.55 -16.47 -11.78
N ARG A 85 43.76 -15.28 -12.34
CA ARG A 85 44.62 -15.04 -13.51
C ARG A 85 46.08 -15.35 -13.16
N LEU A 86 46.61 -14.80 -12.07
CA LEU A 86 48.01 -15.01 -11.67
C LEU A 86 48.30 -16.45 -11.27
N THR A 87 47.37 -17.12 -10.59
CA THR A 87 47.54 -18.54 -10.26
C THR A 87 47.59 -19.38 -11.53
N THR A 88 46.73 -19.09 -12.52
CA THR A 88 46.76 -19.81 -13.80
C THR A 88 48.05 -19.56 -14.57
N LEU A 89 48.54 -18.30 -14.61
CA LEU A 89 49.82 -17.97 -15.23
C LEU A 89 51.00 -18.66 -14.53
N PHE A 90 51.00 -18.70 -13.20
CA PHE A 90 51.98 -19.48 -12.43
C PHE A 90 52.00 -20.95 -12.86
N LEU A 91 50.83 -21.58 -13.01
CA LEU A 91 50.74 -22.98 -13.44
C LEU A 91 51.23 -23.20 -14.88
N PHE A 92 50.96 -22.26 -15.80
CA PHE A 92 51.53 -22.30 -17.15
C PHE A 92 53.06 -22.18 -17.14
N HIS A 93 53.61 -21.22 -16.39
CA HIS A 93 55.06 -21.07 -16.27
C HIS A 93 55.71 -22.32 -15.66
N TRP A 94 55.13 -22.86 -14.59
CA TRP A 94 55.60 -24.10 -13.98
C TRP A 94 55.53 -25.29 -14.95
N TYR A 95 54.45 -25.43 -15.73
CA TYR A 95 54.30 -26.52 -16.69
C TYR A 95 55.40 -26.52 -17.77
N PHE A 96 55.81 -25.35 -18.27
CA PHE A 96 56.83 -25.25 -19.33
C PHE A 96 58.26 -25.16 -18.82
N ASP A 97 58.48 -24.64 -17.60
CA ASP A 97 59.80 -24.56 -16.97
C ASP A 97 59.69 -24.78 -15.45
N ILE A 98 59.76 -26.05 -15.04
CA ILE A 98 59.73 -26.47 -13.63
C ILE A 98 60.92 -25.93 -12.81
N ASN A 99 61.99 -25.49 -13.46
CA ASN A 99 63.22 -25.04 -12.82
C ASN A 99 63.32 -23.51 -12.68
N ASP A 100 62.28 -22.76 -13.10
CA ASP A 100 62.31 -21.30 -13.03
C ASP A 100 62.28 -20.81 -11.58
N LYS A 101 63.44 -20.34 -11.11
CA LYS A 101 63.64 -19.87 -9.73
C LYS A 101 62.82 -18.63 -9.40
N ILE A 102 62.39 -17.84 -10.41
CA ILE A 102 61.62 -16.63 -10.14
C ILE A 102 60.23 -16.94 -9.58
N LEU A 103 59.67 -18.11 -9.92
CA LEU A 103 58.36 -18.56 -9.48
C LEU A 103 58.25 -18.72 -7.96
N LYS A 104 59.39 -18.87 -7.26
CA LYS A 104 59.47 -18.89 -5.79
C LYS A 104 58.98 -17.60 -5.13
N ARG A 105 58.89 -16.51 -5.89
CA ARG A 105 58.37 -15.22 -5.41
C ARG A 105 56.84 -15.15 -5.41
N PHE A 106 56.13 -16.11 -6.02
CA PHE A 106 54.67 -16.18 -5.95
C PHE A 106 54.23 -17.14 -4.86
N THR A 107 53.38 -16.70 -3.93
CA THR A 107 52.95 -17.55 -2.80
C THR A 107 51.56 -17.19 -2.26
N TYR A 108 51.03 -18.04 -1.39
CA TYR A 108 49.77 -17.83 -0.66
C TYR A 108 50.06 -17.56 0.82
N GLU A 109 49.32 -16.65 1.42
CA GLU A 109 49.41 -16.35 2.85
C GLU A 109 48.53 -17.32 3.66
N THR A 110 49.14 -17.94 4.68
CA THR A 110 48.48 -18.57 5.86
C THR A 110 47.44 -19.68 5.60
N ARG A 111 47.16 -20.01 4.34
CA ARG A 111 46.67 -21.33 3.92
C ARG A 111 47.85 -22.28 3.83
N ASN A 112 48.21 -22.91 4.95
CA ASN A 112 49.36 -23.81 5.04
C ASN A 112 49.36 -24.84 3.89
N SER A 113 48.22 -25.46 3.58
CA SER A 113 48.10 -26.42 2.46
C SER A 113 48.48 -25.84 1.09
N SER A 114 47.95 -24.69 0.68
CA SER A 114 48.24 -24.09 -0.64
C SER A 114 49.68 -23.58 -0.74
N LYS A 115 50.18 -22.99 0.35
CA LYS A 115 51.56 -22.49 0.44
C LYS A 115 52.57 -23.64 0.36
N ASP A 116 52.31 -24.71 1.10
CA ASP A 116 53.14 -25.91 1.10
C ASP A 116 53.07 -26.62 -0.25
N PHE A 117 51.89 -26.65 -0.89
CA PHE A 117 51.72 -27.25 -2.21
C PHE A 117 52.47 -26.48 -3.31
N ILE A 118 52.46 -25.14 -3.32
CA ILE A 118 53.30 -24.36 -4.24
C ILE A 118 54.79 -24.67 -4.02
N SER A 119 55.21 -24.75 -2.76
CA SER A 119 56.59 -25.11 -2.41
C SER A 119 56.94 -26.52 -2.89
N PHE A 120 55.98 -27.45 -2.83
CA PHE A 120 56.10 -28.79 -3.38
C PHE A 120 56.24 -28.79 -4.91
N LEU A 121 55.38 -28.08 -5.65
CA LEU A 121 55.46 -27.96 -7.10
C LEU A 121 56.84 -27.45 -7.54
N LEU A 122 57.37 -26.43 -6.85
CA LEU A 122 58.69 -25.86 -7.11
C LEU A 122 59.86 -26.73 -6.62
N SER A 123 59.59 -27.84 -5.95
CA SER A 123 60.59 -28.83 -5.51
C SER A 123 60.66 -30.06 -6.42
N ILE A 124 59.81 -30.12 -7.44
CA ILE A 124 59.83 -31.17 -8.47
C ILE A 124 61.00 -30.89 -9.41
N GLU A 125 61.91 -31.86 -9.53
CA GLU A 125 63.08 -31.77 -10.40
C GLU A 125 62.82 -32.35 -11.80
N GLU A 126 61.96 -33.37 -11.89
CA GLU A 126 61.58 -34.04 -13.14
C GLU A 126 60.08 -34.46 -13.09
N ILE A 127 59.39 -34.35 -14.23
CA ILE A 127 58.00 -34.80 -14.43
C ILE A 127 57.82 -35.25 -15.89
N ASP A 128 57.11 -36.35 -16.14
CA ASP A 128 56.92 -36.87 -17.50
C ASP A 128 55.79 -36.12 -18.25
N LEU A 129 56.14 -35.03 -18.93
CA LEU A 129 55.21 -34.27 -19.76
C LEU A 129 54.80 -34.98 -21.06
N LYS A 130 55.29 -36.20 -21.34
CA LYS A 130 54.86 -37.01 -22.50
C LYS A 130 53.83 -38.07 -22.15
N THR A 131 53.48 -38.20 -20.87
CA THR A 131 52.51 -39.19 -20.41
C THR A 131 51.13 -38.96 -21.03
N ASP A 132 50.39 -40.06 -21.23
CA ASP A 132 48.97 -39.98 -21.59
C ASP A 132 48.04 -39.90 -20.36
N GLU A 133 48.59 -40.11 -19.16
CA GLU A 133 47.85 -39.99 -17.92
C GLU A 133 47.72 -38.54 -17.44
N LYS A 134 46.87 -38.33 -16.43
CA LYS A 134 46.76 -37.04 -15.73
C LYS A 134 48.02 -36.74 -14.92
N LEU A 135 48.65 -35.60 -15.12
CA LEU A 135 49.82 -35.16 -14.33
C LEU A 135 49.51 -35.08 -12.83
N SER A 136 48.26 -34.78 -12.46
CA SER A 136 47.84 -34.81 -11.06
C SER A 136 48.04 -36.18 -10.41
N LYS A 137 47.96 -37.28 -11.16
CA LYS A 137 48.22 -38.64 -10.65
C LYS A 137 49.71 -38.85 -10.36
N GLU A 138 50.59 -38.37 -11.24
CA GLU A 138 52.04 -38.42 -11.05
C GLU A 138 52.46 -37.57 -9.85
N LEU A 139 51.94 -36.34 -9.75
CA LEU A 139 52.19 -35.45 -8.61
C LEU A 139 51.75 -36.07 -7.28
N LYS A 140 50.59 -36.75 -7.25
CA LYS A 140 50.09 -37.45 -6.05
C LYS A 140 50.92 -38.67 -5.66
N ASN A 141 51.60 -39.31 -6.61
CA ASN A 141 52.47 -40.45 -6.36
C ASN A 141 53.86 -40.03 -5.83
N ASN A 142 54.19 -38.73 -5.83
CA ASN A 142 55.45 -38.24 -5.30
C ASN A 142 55.50 -38.37 -3.77
N ILE A 143 56.63 -38.82 -3.22
CA ILE A 143 56.80 -39.04 -1.77
C ILE A 143 56.65 -37.77 -0.92
N LYS A 144 56.88 -36.58 -1.53
CA LYS A 144 56.71 -35.28 -0.87
C LYS A 144 55.26 -34.78 -0.91
N PHE A 145 54.35 -35.48 -1.60
CA PHE A 145 52.95 -35.10 -1.67
C PHE A 145 52.21 -35.48 -0.38
N LEU A 146 51.51 -34.53 0.23
CA LEU A 146 50.78 -34.75 1.48
C LEU A 146 49.30 -35.02 1.20
N ASN A 147 48.79 -36.19 1.61
CA ASN A 147 47.41 -36.62 1.36
C ASN A 147 46.32 -35.63 1.83
N PHE A 148 46.59 -34.83 2.86
CA PHE A 148 45.60 -33.84 3.34
C PHE A 148 45.45 -32.65 2.40
N TRP A 149 46.40 -32.38 1.50
CA TRP A 149 46.26 -31.33 0.48
C TRP A 149 45.07 -31.58 -0.46
N GLU A 150 44.68 -32.84 -0.65
CA GLU A 150 43.46 -33.15 -1.40
C GLU A 150 42.18 -32.61 -0.76
N LYS A 151 42.20 -32.21 0.52
CA LYS A 151 41.04 -31.58 1.17
C LYS A 151 40.99 -30.07 0.91
N ASP A 152 42.09 -29.46 0.47
CA ASP A 152 42.14 -28.04 0.15
C ASP A 152 41.54 -27.76 -1.23
N THR A 153 40.55 -26.87 -1.29
CA THR A 153 39.84 -26.53 -2.53
C THR A 153 40.75 -25.84 -3.56
N THR A 154 41.76 -25.10 -3.12
CA THR A 154 42.74 -24.44 -3.99
C THR A 154 43.69 -25.44 -4.59
N VAL A 155 44.24 -26.36 -3.78
CA VAL A 155 45.15 -27.41 -4.28
C VAL A 155 44.43 -28.33 -5.25
N LYS A 156 43.19 -28.74 -4.94
CA LYS A 156 42.33 -29.46 -5.88
C LYS A 156 42.17 -28.70 -7.20
N GLY A 157 41.92 -27.40 -7.14
CA GLY A 157 41.76 -26.58 -8.33
C GLY A 157 43.04 -26.44 -9.15
N MET A 158 44.21 -26.31 -8.50
CA MET A 158 45.50 -26.26 -9.17
C MET A 158 45.80 -27.59 -9.88
N LEU A 159 45.57 -28.74 -9.23
CA LEU A 159 45.74 -30.06 -9.83
C LEU A 159 44.84 -30.26 -11.06
N GLN A 160 43.57 -29.83 -10.98
CA GLN A 160 42.65 -29.89 -12.11
C GLN A 160 43.13 -29.02 -13.28
N VAL A 161 43.57 -27.79 -13.02
CA VAL A 161 44.06 -26.89 -14.07
C VAL A 161 45.36 -27.38 -14.69
N ILE A 162 46.24 -28.01 -13.91
CA ILE A 162 47.45 -28.67 -14.44
C ILE A 162 47.07 -29.78 -15.43
N ASP A 163 46.09 -30.63 -15.07
CA ASP A 163 45.60 -31.68 -15.96
C ASP A 163 45.01 -31.09 -17.25
N ASP A 164 44.21 -30.03 -17.15
CA ASP A 164 43.56 -29.40 -18.31
C ASP A 164 44.57 -28.68 -19.22
N ILE A 165 45.61 -28.05 -18.64
CA ILE A 165 46.74 -27.50 -19.41
C ILE A 165 47.45 -28.63 -20.15
N HIS A 166 47.79 -29.71 -19.45
CA HIS A 166 48.48 -30.85 -20.05
C HIS A 166 47.68 -31.46 -21.20
N GLU A 167 46.38 -31.72 -21.00
CA GLU A 167 45.49 -32.28 -22.01
C GLU A 167 45.45 -31.42 -23.29
N LYS A 168 45.37 -30.09 -23.14
CA LYS A 168 45.28 -29.17 -24.28
C LYS A 168 46.63 -28.88 -24.96
N VAL A 169 47.76 -29.09 -24.27
CA VAL A 169 49.11 -28.72 -24.74
C VAL A 169 49.94 -29.91 -25.22
N LYS A 170 49.86 -31.08 -24.59
CA LYS A 170 50.81 -32.21 -24.78
C LYS A 170 51.02 -32.65 -26.24
N ASN A 171 49.97 -32.57 -27.07
CA ASN A 171 49.98 -33.04 -28.46
C ASN A 171 50.06 -31.89 -29.48
N LYS A 172 50.35 -30.65 -29.06
CA LYS A 172 50.46 -29.50 -29.96
C LYS A 172 51.93 -29.21 -30.29
N GLU A 173 52.31 -29.37 -31.56
CA GLU A 173 53.66 -29.08 -32.05
C GLU A 173 53.97 -27.57 -32.10
N ASN A 174 52.94 -26.73 -32.28
CA ASN A 174 53.06 -25.28 -32.40
C ASN A 174 52.68 -24.57 -31.10
N ILE A 175 53.49 -24.71 -30.05
CA ILE A 175 53.34 -23.97 -28.79
C ILE A 175 54.65 -23.28 -28.46
N TYR A 176 54.63 -21.95 -28.43
CA TYR A 176 55.81 -21.12 -28.15
C TYR A 176 55.80 -20.65 -26.69
N SER A 177 56.34 -21.44 -25.76
CA SER A 177 56.35 -21.12 -24.31
C SER A 177 57.01 -19.78 -23.98
N SER A 178 57.99 -19.35 -24.78
CA SER A 178 58.63 -18.03 -24.65
C SER A 178 57.64 -16.85 -24.76
N LYS A 179 56.48 -17.05 -25.40
CA LYS A 179 55.42 -16.05 -25.50
C LYS A 179 54.66 -15.81 -24.20
N LEU A 180 54.81 -16.64 -23.17
CA LEU A 180 54.19 -16.35 -21.86
C LEU A 180 54.61 -14.98 -21.31
N ASN A 181 55.83 -14.54 -21.61
CA ASN A 181 56.33 -13.21 -21.23
C ASN A 181 55.68 -12.06 -22.01
N ASN A 182 54.94 -12.35 -23.08
CA ASN A 182 54.16 -11.38 -23.86
C ASN A 182 52.69 -11.32 -23.41
N ILE A 183 52.32 -12.07 -22.37
CA ILE A 183 51.02 -11.92 -21.70
C ILE A 183 51.13 -10.80 -20.68
N GLN A 184 50.46 -9.69 -20.97
CA GLN A 184 50.47 -8.47 -20.18
C GLN A 184 49.16 -8.29 -19.41
N PHE A 185 49.17 -7.47 -18.37
CA PHE A 185 48.01 -6.99 -17.63
C PHE A 185 48.26 -5.58 -17.13
N TYR A 186 47.20 -4.85 -16.80
CA TYR A 186 47.30 -3.54 -16.16
C TYR A 186 47.37 -3.73 -14.64
N CYS A 187 48.50 -3.35 -14.03
CA CYS A 187 48.72 -3.50 -12.59
C CYS A 187 48.46 -2.17 -11.89
N GLU A 188 47.41 -2.12 -11.08
CA GLU A 188 47.00 -0.94 -10.33
C GLU A 188 47.34 -1.07 -8.84
N TYR A 189 47.96 -0.03 -8.29
CA TYR A 189 48.46 0.00 -6.92
C TYR A 189 47.50 0.79 -6.04
N ILE A 190 46.93 0.14 -5.04
CA ILE A 190 46.00 0.76 -4.10
C ILE A 190 46.73 1.00 -2.77
N LYS A 191 46.54 2.19 -2.18
CA LYS A 191 47.04 2.51 -0.84
C LYS A 191 45.97 2.18 0.20
N GLY A 192 46.34 1.46 1.25
CA GLY A 192 45.49 1.16 2.39
C GLY A 192 45.80 -0.20 3.01
N ASP A 193 45.02 -0.58 4.02
CA ASP A 193 45.12 -1.90 4.63
C ASP A 193 44.58 -2.98 3.65
N PRO A 194 45.35 -4.06 3.35
CA PRO A 194 44.95 -5.07 2.39
C PRO A 194 43.64 -5.78 2.74
N ASP A 195 43.38 -6.06 4.01
CA ASP A 195 42.19 -6.78 4.45
C ASP A 195 40.95 -5.90 4.33
N ASP A 196 41.01 -4.64 4.78
CA ASP A 196 39.93 -3.66 4.61
C ASP A 196 39.58 -3.42 3.13
N LEU A 197 40.60 -3.28 2.28
CA LEU A 197 40.43 -3.08 0.85
C LEU A 197 39.86 -4.32 0.17
N TYR A 198 40.32 -5.52 0.55
CA TYR A 198 39.79 -6.77 0.04
C TYR A 198 38.30 -6.93 0.38
N ILE A 199 37.89 -6.64 1.62
CA ILE A 199 36.48 -6.69 2.05
C ILE A 199 35.64 -5.73 1.19
N LYS A 200 36.12 -4.49 1.01
CA LYS A 200 35.45 -3.47 0.18
C LYS A 200 35.40 -3.83 -1.31
N MET A 201 36.39 -4.56 -1.82
CA MET A 201 36.45 -4.99 -3.22
C MET A 201 35.66 -6.27 -3.48
N ASN A 202 35.57 -7.20 -2.52
CA ASN A 202 34.87 -8.47 -2.67
C ASN A 202 33.42 -8.43 -2.21
N SER A 203 32.99 -7.41 -1.45
CA SER A 203 31.59 -7.05 -1.33
C SER A 203 30.97 -6.73 -2.70
N ARG A 204 31.78 -6.15 -3.62
CA ARG A 204 31.41 -5.91 -5.04
C ARG A 204 31.43 -7.16 -5.93
N GLY A 205 31.84 -8.32 -5.43
CA GLY A 205 31.81 -9.61 -6.14
C GLY A 205 30.40 -10.25 -6.20
N LYS A 206 29.40 -9.59 -5.61
CA LYS A 206 27.99 -9.84 -5.91
C LYS A 206 27.68 -9.28 -7.29
N GLN A 207 26.75 -9.90 -8.03
CA GLN A 207 26.21 -9.24 -9.22
C GLN A 207 25.67 -7.89 -8.79
N LEU A 208 25.99 -6.83 -9.54
CA LEU A 208 25.44 -5.51 -9.29
C LEU A 208 23.92 -5.62 -9.25
N THR A 209 23.30 -5.06 -8.22
CA THR A 209 21.85 -5.04 -8.15
C THR A 209 21.29 -4.13 -9.26
N ASP A 210 20.02 -4.30 -9.61
CA ASP A 210 19.37 -3.41 -10.58
C ASP A 210 19.46 -1.93 -10.13
N PHE A 211 19.43 -1.68 -8.82
CA PHE A 211 19.65 -0.36 -8.25
C PHE A 211 21.08 0.13 -8.47
N GLU A 212 22.11 -0.66 -8.18
CA GLU A 212 23.51 -0.24 -8.39
C GLU A 212 23.81 0.05 -9.88
N ILE A 213 23.23 -0.74 -10.80
CA ILE A 213 23.32 -0.49 -12.25
C ILE A 213 22.60 0.81 -12.62
N PHE A 214 21.36 1.00 -12.14
CA PHE A 214 20.58 2.20 -12.38
C PHE A 214 21.28 3.45 -11.83
N LYS A 215 21.75 3.40 -10.59
CA LYS A 215 22.48 4.45 -9.90
C LYS A 215 23.72 4.85 -10.69
N SER A 216 24.56 3.91 -11.10
CA SER A 216 25.77 4.21 -11.87
C SER A 216 25.46 4.88 -13.22
N LYS A 217 24.36 4.50 -13.88
CA LYS A 217 23.91 5.17 -15.09
C LYS A 217 23.43 6.60 -14.79
N LEU A 218 22.68 6.79 -13.70
CA LEU A 218 22.16 8.09 -13.29
C LEU A 218 23.30 9.04 -12.90
N GLU A 219 24.30 8.60 -12.14
CA GLU A 219 25.50 9.40 -11.80
C GLU A 219 26.24 9.85 -13.07
N LYS A 220 26.53 8.93 -14.00
CA LYS A 220 27.14 9.27 -15.28
C LYS A 220 26.33 10.26 -16.11
N PHE A 221 25.01 10.17 -16.02
CA PHE A 221 24.10 11.08 -16.71
C PHE A 221 24.13 12.49 -16.08
N LEU A 222 24.46 12.59 -14.79
CA LEU A 222 24.56 13.84 -14.04
C LEU A 222 25.96 14.49 -14.10
N ASP A 223 27.02 13.70 -14.35
CA ASP A 223 28.40 14.18 -14.51
C ASP A 223 28.55 15.26 -15.61
N GLU A 224 27.62 15.33 -16.57
CA GLU A 224 27.65 16.30 -17.67
C GLU A 224 27.20 17.71 -17.27
N ASP A 225 26.58 17.89 -16.09
CA ASP A 225 25.96 19.16 -15.63
C ASP A 225 26.45 19.60 -14.21
N GLU A 226 27.71 19.33 -13.85
CA GLU A 226 28.35 19.68 -12.54
C GLU A 226 28.21 21.15 -12.09
N GLU A 227 27.88 22.07 -12.99
CA GLU A 227 27.65 23.49 -12.69
C GLU A 227 26.32 23.73 -11.93
N ASP A 228 25.37 22.79 -11.94
CA ASP A 228 24.13 22.90 -11.15
C ASP A 228 24.40 22.57 -9.66
N LYS A 229 24.15 23.55 -8.79
CA LYS A 229 24.27 23.42 -7.33
C LYS A 229 23.44 22.27 -6.73
N ASN A 230 22.32 21.91 -7.35
CA ASN A 230 21.49 20.82 -6.85
C ASN A 230 22.07 19.43 -7.19
N VAL A 231 22.78 19.32 -8.31
CA VAL A 231 23.48 18.10 -8.75
C VAL A 231 24.79 17.92 -7.97
N GLN A 232 25.40 19.01 -7.51
CA GLN A 232 26.60 18.96 -6.67
C GLN A 232 26.36 18.14 -5.39
N GLY A 233 27.17 17.10 -5.23
CA GLY A 233 27.09 16.20 -4.08
C GLY A 233 25.95 15.19 -4.15
N PHE A 234 25.32 14.99 -5.31
CA PHE A 234 24.32 13.94 -5.55
C PHE A 234 24.80 12.58 -5.01
N ASP A 235 26.03 12.15 -5.34
CA ASP A 235 26.60 10.87 -4.89
C ASP A 235 26.54 10.72 -3.36
N LYS A 236 26.87 11.80 -2.63
CA LYS A 236 26.82 11.80 -1.16
C LYS A 236 25.38 11.76 -0.66
N LYS A 237 24.45 12.47 -1.29
CA LYS A 237 23.03 12.48 -0.91
C LYS A 237 22.44 11.08 -1.07
N ILE A 238 22.64 10.42 -2.20
CA ILE A 238 22.10 9.09 -2.44
C ILE A 238 22.76 8.03 -1.54
N ASP A 239 24.08 8.07 -1.35
CA ASP A 239 24.81 7.09 -0.55
C ASP A 239 24.63 7.25 0.96
N ILE A 240 24.36 8.46 1.43
CA ILE A 240 24.31 8.78 2.86
C ILE A 240 22.89 9.18 3.25
N ASP A 241 22.42 10.34 2.81
CA ASP A 241 21.20 10.96 3.34
C ASP A 241 19.94 10.17 2.97
N TRP A 242 19.82 9.77 1.70
CA TRP A 242 18.67 9.02 1.21
C TRP A 242 18.72 7.56 1.64
N THR A 243 19.92 6.97 1.70
CA THR A 243 20.14 5.62 2.22
C THR A 243 19.75 5.55 3.69
N ASN A 244 20.17 6.51 4.52
CA ASN A 244 19.77 6.60 5.93
C ASN A 244 18.25 6.75 6.09
N PHE A 245 17.61 7.56 5.23
CA PHE A 245 16.16 7.71 5.22
C PHE A 245 15.44 6.40 4.93
N ILE A 246 15.83 5.66 3.89
CA ILE A 246 15.20 4.36 3.57
C ILE A 246 15.52 3.34 4.67
N TRP A 247 16.72 3.40 5.25
CA TRP A 247 17.13 2.55 6.37
C TRP A 247 16.22 2.70 7.59
N ASP A 248 15.70 3.91 7.87
CA ASP A 248 14.75 4.14 8.97
C ASP A 248 13.47 3.29 8.87
N PHE A 249 13.12 2.81 7.67
CA PHE A 249 11.97 1.94 7.48
C PHE A 249 12.26 0.45 7.65
N ILE A 250 13.52 0.02 7.56
CA ILE A 250 13.90 -1.41 7.56
C ILE A 250 14.79 -1.83 8.74
N LYS A 251 15.39 -0.88 9.47
CA LYS A 251 16.34 -1.14 10.58
C LYS A 251 15.83 -2.05 11.69
N ASP A 252 14.52 -2.08 11.93
CA ASP A 252 13.92 -2.88 13.01
C ASP A 252 13.56 -4.31 12.56
N LYS A 253 13.79 -4.65 11.27
CA LYS A 253 13.46 -5.96 10.69
C LYS A 253 14.69 -6.84 10.57
N LYS A 254 14.83 -7.80 11.49
CA LYS A 254 15.85 -8.85 11.40
C LYS A 254 15.62 -9.69 10.13
N SER A 255 16.41 -9.48 9.09
CA SER A 255 16.46 -10.41 7.95
C SER A 255 17.86 -10.47 7.35
N ASP A 256 18.27 -11.66 6.89
CA ASP A 256 19.59 -11.89 6.29
C ASP A 256 19.80 -11.17 4.93
N ASP A 257 18.81 -10.39 4.46
CA ASP A 257 18.80 -9.72 3.15
C ASP A 257 18.32 -8.25 3.20
N GLU A 258 18.82 -7.50 4.18
CA GLU A 258 18.52 -6.06 4.35
C GLU A 258 18.99 -5.21 3.15
N GLY A 259 20.09 -5.59 2.50
CA GLY A 259 20.63 -4.90 1.32
C GLY A 259 19.70 -4.96 0.10
N ASN A 260 19.21 -6.14 -0.28
CA ASN A 260 18.30 -6.27 -1.42
C ASN A 260 16.96 -5.55 -1.17
N LYS A 261 16.51 -5.50 0.09
CA LYS A 261 15.30 -4.75 0.46
C LYS A 261 15.49 -3.24 0.34
N LEU A 262 16.63 -2.71 0.75
CA LEU A 262 16.95 -1.29 0.57
C LEU A 262 16.92 -0.90 -0.92
N ASP A 263 17.56 -1.70 -1.75
CA ASP A 263 17.62 -1.48 -3.21
C ASP A 263 16.22 -1.55 -3.86
N ASP A 264 15.38 -2.52 -3.46
CA ASP A 264 13.99 -2.63 -3.93
C ASP A 264 13.16 -1.39 -3.59
N LEU A 265 13.32 -0.85 -2.37
CA LEU A 265 12.61 0.35 -1.93
C LEU A 265 13.04 1.60 -2.69
N PHE A 266 14.34 1.76 -2.95
CA PHE A 266 14.84 2.80 -3.85
C PHE A 266 14.19 2.67 -5.23
N MET A 267 14.22 1.48 -5.81
CA MET A 267 13.68 1.25 -7.14
C MET A 267 12.17 1.50 -7.21
N LYS A 268 11.39 1.15 -6.18
CA LYS A 268 9.96 1.46 -6.09
C LYS A 268 9.69 2.96 -6.09
N LEU A 269 10.41 3.74 -5.29
CA LEU A 269 10.22 5.18 -5.19
C LEU A 269 10.66 5.90 -6.47
N PHE A 270 11.84 5.57 -7.01
CA PHE A 270 12.27 6.08 -8.31
C PHE A 270 11.24 5.73 -9.39
N ARG A 271 10.75 4.48 -9.41
CA ARG A 271 9.77 4.05 -10.39
C ARG A 271 8.49 4.85 -10.36
N PHE A 272 7.97 5.11 -9.18
CA PHE A 272 6.80 5.94 -9.05
C PHE A 272 7.05 7.36 -9.57
N ILE A 273 8.14 8.02 -9.15
CA ILE A 273 8.43 9.40 -9.52
C ILE A 273 8.64 9.53 -11.03
N PHE A 274 9.49 8.70 -11.63
CA PHE A 274 9.74 8.71 -13.07
C PHE A 274 8.48 8.45 -13.88
N GLU A 275 7.66 7.49 -13.46
CA GLU A 275 6.42 7.17 -14.16
C GLU A 275 5.39 8.30 -14.07
N MET A 276 5.33 9.02 -12.96
CA MET A 276 4.43 10.16 -12.80
C MET A 276 4.93 11.41 -13.54
N LEU A 277 6.25 11.65 -13.57
CA LEU A 277 6.86 12.70 -14.41
C LEU A 277 6.57 12.45 -15.89
N TYR A 278 6.76 11.20 -16.32
CA TYR A 278 6.42 10.73 -17.67
C TYR A 278 4.97 11.04 -18.03
N TYR A 279 4.01 10.65 -17.17
CA TYR A 279 2.60 10.94 -17.41
C TYR A 279 2.25 12.44 -17.38
N SER A 280 3.04 13.26 -16.69
CA SER A 280 2.82 14.71 -16.65
C SER A 280 3.41 15.47 -17.83
N GLN A 281 4.23 14.82 -18.66
CA GLN A 281 4.96 15.48 -19.76
C GLN A 281 4.62 14.91 -21.14
N ILE A 282 4.10 13.68 -21.19
CA ILE A 282 3.86 12.99 -22.46
C ILE A 282 2.37 12.68 -22.59
N GLU A 283 1.73 13.31 -23.58
CA GLU A 283 0.41 12.91 -24.06
C GLU A 283 0.52 11.47 -24.61
N ILE A 284 -0.43 10.59 -24.27
CA ILE A 284 -0.44 9.22 -24.79
C ILE A 284 -1.55 9.13 -25.84
N VAL A 285 -1.20 9.41 -27.10
CA VAL A 285 -2.17 9.34 -28.21
C VAL A 285 -2.23 7.96 -28.85
N GLU A 286 -3.40 7.61 -29.40
CA GLU A 286 -3.61 6.36 -30.15
C GLU A 286 -2.75 6.28 -31.42
N ASP A 287 -2.54 7.42 -32.10
CA ASP A 287 -1.63 7.51 -33.26
C ASP A 287 -0.26 8.02 -32.82
N THR A 288 0.63 7.09 -32.48
CA THR A 288 1.99 7.40 -32.01
C THR A 288 2.84 8.18 -33.02
N ARG A 289 2.42 8.30 -34.29
CA ARG A 289 3.09 9.13 -35.31
C ARG A 289 2.92 10.63 -35.09
N LYS A 290 1.92 11.01 -34.29
CA LYS A 290 1.65 12.41 -33.93
C LYS A 290 2.34 12.82 -32.62
N LEU A 291 2.94 11.86 -31.92
CA LEU A 291 3.69 12.13 -30.69
C LEU A 291 4.95 12.90 -31.02
N GLN A 292 5.13 14.00 -30.31
CA GLN A 292 6.29 14.85 -30.37
C GLN A 292 6.90 14.82 -28.97
N ILE A 293 8.03 14.13 -28.83
CA ILE A 293 8.78 14.08 -27.57
C ILE A 293 10.16 14.68 -27.79
N GLU A 294 10.60 15.49 -26.84
CA GLU A 294 11.96 16.01 -26.84
C GLU A 294 12.97 14.88 -26.63
N LYS A 295 14.04 14.91 -27.42
CA LYS A 295 15.08 13.87 -27.40
C LYS A 295 15.73 13.69 -26.02
N SER A 296 15.98 14.78 -25.28
CA SER A 296 16.57 14.73 -23.93
C SER A 296 15.65 14.06 -22.91
N ASN A 297 14.34 14.34 -22.97
CA ASN A 297 13.35 13.64 -22.15
C ASN A 297 13.25 12.17 -22.53
N LEU A 298 13.33 11.84 -23.82
CA LEU A 298 13.37 10.45 -24.28
C LEU A 298 14.60 9.71 -23.72
N GLU A 299 15.79 10.32 -23.78
CA GLU A 299 17.04 9.77 -23.23
C GLU A 299 16.96 9.57 -21.71
N PHE A 300 16.40 10.54 -20.99
CA PHE A 300 16.16 10.47 -19.55
C PHE A 300 15.18 9.36 -19.16
N PHE A 301 14.05 9.24 -19.87
CA PHE A 301 13.09 8.17 -19.64
C PHE A 301 13.65 6.80 -20.06
N GLU A 302 14.48 6.73 -21.11
CA GLU A 302 15.15 5.49 -21.54
C GLU A 302 16.10 4.93 -20.47
N LEU A 303 16.85 5.81 -19.80
CA LEU A 303 17.68 5.44 -18.65
C LEU A 303 16.87 4.61 -17.65
N PHE A 304 15.67 5.09 -17.33
CA PHE A 304 14.77 4.52 -16.34
C PHE A 304 14.03 3.26 -16.83
N PHE A 305 13.46 3.29 -18.04
CA PHE A 305 12.67 2.18 -18.57
C PHE A 305 13.50 0.98 -19.06
N SER A 306 14.83 1.12 -19.17
CA SER A 306 15.73 -0.01 -19.45
C SER A 306 15.59 -1.15 -18.41
N HIS A 307 15.10 -0.83 -17.21
CA HIS A 307 14.88 -1.75 -16.09
C HIS A 307 13.40 -2.14 -15.86
N ILE A 308 12.48 -1.84 -16.80
CA ILE A 308 11.04 -2.15 -16.67
C ILE A 308 10.58 -3.21 -17.71
N GLY A 309 9.47 -3.91 -17.41
CA GLY A 309 8.85 -4.95 -18.23
C GLY A 309 8.47 -4.53 -19.66
N ASP A 310 8.20 -5.53 -20.50
CA ASP A 310 8.22 -5.43 -21.97
C ASP A 310 7.17 -4.46 -22.58
N GLU A 311 6.02 -4.26 -21.93
CA GLU A 311 4.95 -3.38 -22.44
C GLU A 311 5.40 -1.92 -22.59
N LYS A 312 6.20 -1.39 -21.65
CA LYS A 312 6.68 0.00 -21.71
C LYS A 312 7.85 0.17 -22.67
N LYS A 313 8.64 -0.89 -22.88
CA LYS A 313 9.70 -0.93 -23.90
C LYS A 313 9.13 -0.80 -25.32
N GLU A 314 7.96 -1.37 -25.58
CA GLU A 314 7.27 -1.21 -26.86
C GLU A 314 6.81 0.24 -27.10
N TYR A 315 6.31 0.91 -26.07
CA TYR A 315 5.89 2.31 -26.16
C TYR A 315 7.08 3.25 -26.46
N ILE A 316 8.22 3.04 -25.81
CA ILE A 316 9.45 3.82 -26.05
C ILE A 316 9.99 3.57 -27.46
N LYS A 317 9.97 2.32 -27.94
CA LYS A 317 10.32 2.02 -29.34
C LYS A 317 9.47 2.81 -30.33
N LYS A 318 8.20 3.07 -30.02
CA LYS A 318 7.30 3.90 -30.84
C LYS A 318 7.64 5.40 -30.73
N LEU A 319 7.99 5.89 -29.53
CA LEU A 319 8.45 7.27 -29.33
C LEU A 319 9.74 7.61 -30.08
N LYS A 320 10.66 6.64 -30.22
CA LYS A 320 11.91 6.77 -31.00
C LYS A 320 11.71 7.16 -32.47
N ALA A 321 10.51 6.97 -33.01
CA ALA A 321 10.22 7.29 -34.40
C ALA A 321 10.02 8.80 -34.66
N ASN A 322 9.71 9.61 -33.63
CA ASN A 322 9.39 11.04 -33.77
C ASN A 322 10.05 11.94 -32.70
N PRO A 323 11.39 11.92 -32.52
CA PRO A 323 12.06 12.83 -31.61
C PRO A 323 12.09 14.26 -32.16
N ILE A 324 11.81 15.25 -31.32
CA ILE A 324 12.08 16.66 -31.61
C ILE A 324 13.45 17.03 -31.07
N GLU A 325 14.27 17.66 -31.91
CA GLU A 325 15.51 18.30 -31.48
C GLU A 325 15.34 19.81 -31.39
N ASN A 326 15.05 20.35 -30.19
CA ASN A 326 15.14 21.78 -29.91
C ASN A 326 16.42 22.07 -29.10
N LYS A 327 17.28 23.00 -29.53
CA LYS A 327 18.61 23.20 -28.89
C LYS A 327 18.55 23.95 -27.56
N GLU A 328 17.58 24.82 -27.34
CA GLU A 328 17.44 25.63 -26.12
C GLU A 328 16.68 24.89 -25.00
N ASP A 329 15.63 24.14 -25.32
CA ASP A 329 14.82 23.40 -24.32
C ASP A 329 15.51 22.15 -23.75
N LYS A 330 16.48 21.59 -24.50
CA LYS A 330 17.21 20.34 -24.17
C LYS A 330 17.78 20.28 -22.76
N LYS A 331 18.26 21.41 -22.22
CA LYS A 331 18.84 21.49 -20.87
C LYS A 331 17.83 21.85 -19.80
N THR A 332 16.71 22.51 -20.13
CA THR A 332 15.83 23.11 -19.12
C THR A 332 14.90 22.07 -18.49
N ILE A 333 14.13 21.31 -19.29
CA ILE A 333 13.15 20.34 -18.76
C ILE A 333 13.85 19.14 -18.10
N LEU A 334 14.96 18.69 -18.68
CA LEU A 334 15.78 17.64 -18.07
C LEU A 334 16.30 18.05 -16.69
N LYS A 335 16.82 19.27 -16.59
CA LYS A 335 17.29 19.86 -15.34
C LYS A 335 16.15 20.05 -14.35
N GLU A 336 14.96 20.43 -14.79
CA GLU A 336 13.76 20.49 -13.94
C GLU A 336 13.38 19.12 -13.38
N ASN A 337 13.41 18.07 -14.20
CA ASN A 337 13.14 16.69 -13.77
C ASN A 337 14.15 16.19 -12.74
N ILE A 338 15.44 16.38 -13.01
CA ILE A 338 16.52 16.04 -12.08
C ILE A 338 16.34 16.81 -10.76
N ASN A 339 16.12 18.12 -10.84
CA ASN A 339 15.92 18.96 -9.67
C ASN A 339 14.69 18.55 -8.87
N PHE A 340 13.60 18.18 -9.54
CA PHE A 340 12.41 17.64 -8.87
C PHE A 340 12.75 16.37 -8.07
N ILE A 341 13.48 15.43 -8.67
CA ILE A 341 13.87 14.17 -8.01
C ILE A 341 14.78 14.45 -6.81
N ILE A 342 15.83 15.25 -6.98
CA ILE A 342 16.76 15.55 -5.89
C ILE A 342 16.02 16.22 -4.74
N ASN A 343 15.23 17.26 -5.04
CA ASN A 343 14.50 18.00 -4.03
C ASN A 343 13.45 17.14 -3.31
N ILE A 344 12.74 16.26 -4.01
CA ILE A 344 11.74 15.41 -3.34
C ILE A 344 12.42 14.41 -2.41
N PHE A 345 13.52 13.79 -2.82
CA PHE A 345 14.25 12.88 -1.94
C PHE A 345 14.86 13.60 -0.73
N ASP A 346 15.41 14.81 -0.92
CA ASP A 346 15.93 15.63 0.17
C ASP A 346 14.83 15.98 1.18
N ILE A 347 13.65 16.39 0.70
CA ILE A 347 12.48 16.68 1.54
C ILE A 347 12.02 15.44 2.29
N LEU A 348 11.89 14.29 1.61
CA LEU A 348 11.44 13.04 2.23
C LEU A 348 12.43 12.61 3.33
N SER A 349 13.74 12.72 3.05
CA SER A 349 14.80 12.44 4.03
C SER A 349 14.76 13.41 5.22
N GLU A 350 14.53 14.70 4.98
CA GLU A 350 14.41 15.71 6.04
C GLU A 350 13.19 15.47 6.96
N LEU A 351 12.05 15.06 6.39
CA LEU A 351 10.84 14.77 7.15
C LEU A 351 10.95 13.46 7.94
N ARG A 352 11.67 12.46 7.42
CA ARG A 352 11.80 11.11 7.99
C ARG A 352 10.48 10.34 8.06
N LYS A 353 10.57 9.04 8.34
CA LYS A 353 9.45 8.09 8.41
C LYS A 353 8.28 8.59 9.26
N ASP A 354 8.53 8.95 10.51
CA ASP A 354 7.45 9.21 11.48
C ASP A 354 6.61 10.44 11.10
N ARG A 355 7.26 11.52 10.66
CA ARG A 355 6.52 12.73 10.25
C ARG A 355 5.80 12.56 8.93
N LEU A 356 6.38 11.81 7.98
CA LEU A 356 5.67 11.48 6.73
C LEU A 356 4.42 10.66 7.03
N ASN A 357 4.52 9.70 7.95
CA ASN A 357 3.38 8.91 8.40
C ASN A 357 2.30 9.78 9.05
N GLU A 358 2.70 10.67 9.96
CA GLU A 358 1.81 11.65 10.63
C GLU A 358 1.12 12.55 9.59
N LEU A 359 1.90 13.18 8.71
CA LEU A 359 1.40 14.10 7.68
C LEU A 359 0.37 13.45 6.76
N PHE A 360 0.65 12.24 6.25
CA PHE A 360 -0.31 11.53 5.40
C PHE A 360 -1.57 11.12 6.17
N SER A 361 -1.41 10.70 7.43
CA SER A 361 -2.53 10.30 8.29
C SER A 361 -3.39 11.48 8.76
N ASP A 362 -2.82 12.68 8.80
CA ASP A 362 -3.51 13.93 9.17
C ASP A 362 -4.25 14.58 8.00
N ILE A 363 -3.80 14.33 6.77
CA ILE A 363 -4.42 14.83 5.54
C ILE A 363 -5.46 13.84 5.03
N PHE A 364 -5.13 12.55 4.96
CA PHE A 364 -5.97 11.53 4.33
C PHE A 364 -6.47 10.51 5.34
N TYR A 365 -7.63 9.95 5.06
CA TYR A 365 -8.10 8.74 5.73
C TYR A 365 -8.81 7.83 4.74
N TYR A 366 -8.84 6.54 5.06
CA TYR A 366 -9.56 5.53 4.31
C TYR A 366 -10.34 4.65 5.29
N ASN A 367 -11.46 4.12 4.82
CA ASN A 367 -12.36 3.26 5.56
C ASN A 367 -11.78 1.84 5.61
N GLU A 368 -11.02 1.54 6.66
CA GLU A 368 -10.81 0.18 7.16
C GLU A 368 -11.92 -0.16 8.16
N SER A 369 -12.32 -1.44 8.22
CA SER A 369 -13.44 -1.94 9.03
C SER A 369 -13.34 -1.69 10.54
N GLU A 370 -12.22 -1.16 11.04
CA GLU A 370 -11.92 -1.02 12.47
C GLU A 370 -11.60 0.43 12.93
N ASN A 371 -11.49 1.40 12.02
CA ASN A 371 -11.04 2.74 12.37
C ASN A 371 -12.20 3.66 12.80
N ASN A 372 -12.45 3.73 14.11
CA ASN A 372 -13.23 4.79 14.75
C ASN A 372 -12.42 6.10 14.82
N ASP A 373 -12.03 6.65 13.67
CA ASP A 373 -11.33 7.94 13.62
C ASP A 373 -12.31 9.07 13.96
N LYS A 374 -12.18 9.60 15.17
CA LYS A 374 -12.96 10.72 15.70
C LYS A 374 -12.86 11.99 14.84
N TYR A 375 -11.82 12.09 14.01
CA TYR A 375 -11.54 13.25 13.15
C TYR A 375 -11.72 12.96 11.66
N LYS A 376 -12.42 11.88 11.27
CA LYS A 376 -12.64 11.51 9.85
C LYS A 376 -13.24 12.63 8.98
N TYR A 377 -13.96 13.59 9.57
CA TYR A 377 -14.55 14.72 8.87
C TYR A 377 -13.58 15.90 8.65
N GLU A 378 -12.42 15.88 9.30
CA GLU A 378 -11.35 16.88 9.17
C GLU A 378 -10.18 16.38 8.30
N LYS A 379 -10.42 15.30 7.56
CA LYS A 379 -9.47 14.61 6.66
C LYS A 379 -10.13 14.40 5.30
N ILE A 380 -9.33 14.14 4.27
CA ILE A 380 -9.82 13.85 2.92
C ILE A 380 -10.01 12.34 2.80
N SER A 381 -11.26 11.91 2.58
CA SER A 381 -11.57 10.50 2.37
C SER A 381 -11.05 10.04 1.02
N THR A 382 -10.25 8.97 1.06
CA THR A 382 -9.84 8.19 -0.10
C THR A 382 -10.65 6.89 -0.17
N PHE A 383 -11.73 6.82 0.60
CA PHE A 383 -12.71 5.74 0.62
C PHE A 383 -12.10 4.39 0.99
N TYR A 384 -11.71 3.56 0.03
CA TYR A 384 -11.15 2.23 0.28
C TYR A 384 -9.61 2.22 0.12
N ASP A 385 -9.05 3.36 -0.26
CA ASP A 385 -7.73 3.41 -0.83
C ASP A 385 -6.73 4.06 0.14
N ASN A 386 -5.92 3.25 0.83
CA ASN A 386 -4.82 3.80 1.62
C ASN A 386 -3.81 4.53 0.71
N LEU A 387 -3.56 5.81 0.98
CA LEU A 387 -2.55 6.63 0.28
C LEU A 387 -1.24 6.76 1.05
N ASN A 388 -1.20 6.32 2.31
CA ASN A 388 -0.04 6.42 3.15
C ASN A 388 0.94 5.28 2.83
N VAL A 389 1.77 5.53 1.81
CA VAL A 389 2.83 4.61 1.35
C VAL A 389 4.01 4.49 2.32
N PHE A 390 3.96 5.20 3.45
CA PHE A 390 4.98 5.22 4.50
C PHE A 390 4.57 4.40 5.75
N ASN A 391 3.30 3.93 5.83
CA ASN A 391 2.72 3.36 7.06
C ASN A 391 2.75 1.82 7.18
N ASN A 392 3.23 1.06 6.19
CA ASN A 392 3.11 -0.40 6.23
C ASN A 392 4.43 -1.12 6.05
N ASP A 393 4.63 -2.16 6.87
CA ASP A 393 5.86 -2.94 6.88
C ASP A 393 6.00 -3.87 5.68
N ASP A 394 4.89 -4.36 5.12
CA ASP A 394 4.90 -5.26 3.95
C ASP A 394 4.64 -4.52 2.62
N ASN A 395 4.02 -3.33 2.67
CA ASN A 395 3.58 -2.56 1.48
C ASN A 395 4.26 -1.19 1.36
N LEU A 396 5.48 -1.03 1.89
CA LEU A 396 6.22 0.22 1.83
C LEU A 396 6.53 0.61 0.38
N PHE A 397 6.23 1.85 0.00
CA PHE A 397 6.34 2.33 -1.38
C PHE A 397 5.58 1.46 -2.40
N GLU A 398 4.53 0.75 -1.98
CA GLU A 398 3.62 0.09 -2.91
C GLU A 398 2.61 1.08 -3.49
N PHE A 399 3.01 1.69 -4.60
CA PHE A 399 2.15 2.56 -5.36
C PHE A 399 1.16 1.72 -6.18
N THR A 400 -0.09 1.67 -5.74
CA THR A 400 -1.14 0.83 -6.35
C THR A 400 -1.29 1.05 -7.86
N ASN A 401 -1.78 0.05 -8.60
CA ASN A 401 -2.14 0.21 -10.02
C ASN A 401 -3.31 1.20 -10.27
N ASN A 402 -3.96 1.71 -9.22
CA ASN A 402 -4.99 2.74 -9.34
C ASN A 402 -4.33 4.10 -9.63
N ILE A 403 -4.45 4.56 -10.89
CA ILE A 403 -3.87 5.83 -11.33
C ILE A 403 -4.36 7.04 -10.52
N ARG A 404 -5.60 7.03 -10.01
CA ARG A 404 -6.14 8.14 -9.20
C ARG A 404 -5.35 8.33 -7.90
N LYS A 405 -5.02 7.23 -7.22
CA LYS A 405 -4.17 7.26 -6.02
C LYS A 405 -2.80 7.82 -6.32
N ARG A 406 -2.21 7.33 -7.42
CA ARG A 406 -0.87 7.72 -7.85
C ARG A 406 -0.81 9.22 -8.18
N ILE A 407 -1.80 9.75 -8.87
CA ILE A 407 -1.94 11.19 -9.12
C ILE A 407 -2.09 11.97 -7.80
N LEU A 408 -2.92 11.51 -6.85
CA LEU A 408 -3.06 12.18 -5.56
C LEU A 408 -1.76 12.20 -4.74
N ILE A 409 -1.06 11.06 -4.63
CA ILE A 409 0.23 11.00 -3.94
C ILE A 409 1.25 11.92 -4.62
N PHE A 410 1.28 11.92 -5.95
CA PHE A 410 2.19 12.78 -6.70
C PHE A 410 1.83 14.27 -6.55
N SER A 411 0.55 14.60 -6.39
CA SER A 411 0.09 15.96 -6.07
C SER A 411 0.65 16.43 -4.74
N VAL A 412 0.72 15.55 -3.73
CA VAL A 412 1.38 15.83 -2.44
C VAL A 412 2.87 16.11 -2.64
N PHE A 413 3.56 15.32 -3.48
CA PHE A 413 4.98 15.56 -3.79
C PHE A 413 5.19 16.90 -4.49
N LYS A 414 4.29 17.30 -5.41
CA LYS A 414 4.35 18.64 -6.02
C LYS A 414 4.07 19.76 -5.03
N ILE A 415 3.18 19.55 -4.06
CA ILE A 415 2.94 20.50 -2.97
C ILE A 415 4.21 20.68 -2.13
N PHE A 416 4.90 19.59 -1.80
CA PHE A 416 6.15 19.65 -1.04
C PHE A 416 7.21 20.52 -1.72
N ILE A 417 7.38 20.37 -3.03
CA ILE A 417 8.32 21.19 -3.81
C ILE A 417 7.94 22.67 -3.81
N ASN A 418 6.65 22.99 -3.79
CA ASN A 418 6.15 24.36 -3.83
C ASN A 418 6.08 25.04 -2.45
N GLU A 419 6.09 24.27 -1.36
CA GLU A 419 5.96 24.78 0.00
C GLU A 419 7.31 25.16 0.62
N LYS A 420 7.41 26.38 1.14
CA LYS A 420 8.65 26.90 1.72
C LYS A 420 8.88 26.40 3.15
N ASN A 421 7.81 26.12 3.90
CA ASN A 421 7.90 25.68 5.30
C ASN A 421 7.34 24.27 5.48
N ILE A 422 8.03 23.28 4.91
CA ILE A 422 7.54 21.90 4.88
C ILE A 422 7.49 21.21 6.25
N LYS A 423 8.15 21.77 7.26
CA LYS A 423 8.20 21.21 8.62
C LYS A 423 6.92 21.43 9.41
N ASN A 424 6.06 22.36 9.00
CA ASN A 424 4.80 22.64 9.70
C ASN A 424 3.64 21.95 9.00
N ILE A 425 3.27 20.77 9.52
CA ILE A 425 2.16 19.94 9.02
C ILE A 425 0.85 20.73 8.95
N ASN A 426 0.58 21.58 9.94
CA ASN A 426 -0.64 22.38 9.99
C ASN A 426 -0.67 23.45 8.88
N ASP A 427 0.47 24.03 8.52
CA ASP A 427 0.54 25.01 7.42
C ASP A 427 0.23 24.33 6.08
N ILE A 428 0.80 23.14 5.84
CA ILE A 428 0.52 22.35 4.63
C ILE A 428 -0.96 21.98 4.58
N LYS A 429 -1.50 21.45 5.68
CA LYS A 429 -2.92 21.08 5.77
C LYS A 429 -3.81 22.29 5.50
N ASN A 430 -3.65 23.38 6.24
CA ASN A 430 -4.52 24.56 6.11
C ASN A 430 -4.47 25.20 4.72
N LYS A 431 -3.29 25.24 4.09
CA LYS A 431 -3.09 25.86 2.79
C LYS A 431 -3.53 24.99 1.61
N TYR A 432 -3.35 23.67 1.70
CA TYR A 432 -3.55 22.76 0.57
C TYR A 432 -4.73 21.80 0.72
N PHE A 433 -5.46 21.80 1.85
CA PHE A 433 -6.60 20.89 2.06
C PHE A 433 -7.66 21.04 0.97
N ASN A 434 -8.11 22.26 0.67
CA ASN A 434 -9.13 22.48 -0.36
C ASN A 434 -8.64 22.13 -1.77
N LYS A 435 -7.35 22.36 -2.07
CA LYS A 435 -6.71 21.94 -3.32
C LYS A 435 -6.72 20.42 -3.47
N LEU A 436 -6.30 19.69 -2.44
CA LEU A 436 -6.29 18.23 -2.44
C LEU A 436 -7.72 17.65 -2.47
N ARG A 437 -8.68 18.29 -1.77
CA ARG A 437 -10.11 17.94 -1.81
C ARG A 437 -10.66 18.07 -3.23
N LEU A 438 -10.38 19.20 -3.90
CA LEU A 438 -10.77 19.47 -5.28
C LEU A 438 -10.18 18.43 -6.24
N ILE A 439 -8.87 18.18 -6.15
CA ILE A 439 -8.19 17.16 -6.97
C ILE A 439 -8.83 15.78 -6.74
N ARG A 440 -9.10 15.41 -5.48
CA ARG A 440 -9.79 14.16 -5.13
C ARG A 440 -11.17 14.10 -5.79
N ASN A 441 -11.99 15.14 -5.66
CA ASN A 441 -13.33 15.17 -6.25
C ASN A 441 -13.25 15.04 -7.77
N LEU A 442 -12.38 15.78 -8.45
CA LEU A 442 -12.20 15.71 -9.90
C LEU A 442 -11.81 14.30 -10.36
N LEU A 443 -10.82 13.68 -9.71
CA LEU A 443 -10.32 12.36 -10.08
C LEU A 443 -11.33 11.23 -9.84
N TYR A 444 -11.99 11.20 -8.68
CA TYR A 444 -12.93 10.13 -8.33
C TYR A 444 -14.24 10.22 -9.11
N ASN A 445 -14.62 11.43 -9.53
CA ASN A 445 -15.85 11.68 -10.28
C ASN A 445 -15.69 11.65 -11.80
N THR A 446 -14.54 11.19 -12.28
CA THR A 446 -14.24 11.05 -13.71
C THR A 446 -14.24 9.59 -14.12
N ASN A 447 -15.02 9.30 -15.17
CA ASN A 447 -15.14 7.97 -15.76
C ASN A 447 -13.91 7.69 -16.62
N ASN A 448 -13.43 6.45 -16.63
CA ASN A 448 -12.39 6.00 -17.57
C ASN A 448 -11.12 6.88 -17.60
N LEU A 449 -10.53 7.18 -16.44
CA LEU A 449 -9.11 7.53 -16.37
C LEU A 449 -8.29 6.32 -16.85
N SER A 450 -8.13 6.20 -18.16
CA SER A 450 -7.18 5.31 -18.83
C SER A 450 -5.86 6.05 -19.03
N ASN A 451 -4.79 5.30 -19.31
CA ASN A 451 -3.45 5.89 -19.44
C ASN A 451 -3.35 6.97 -20.52
N ASN A 452 -4.25 6.96 -21.52
CA ASN A 452 -4.10 7.75 -22.73
C ASN A 452 -4.33 9.27 -22.53
N ASN A 453 -5.02 9.71 -21.47
CA ASN A 453 -5.38 11.12 -21.26
C ASN A 453 -4.88 11.71 -19.92
N ILE A 454 -3.88 11.10 -19.28
CA ILE A 454 -3.39 11.55 -17.95
C ILE A 454 -2.71 12.92 -18.03
N TYR A 455 -1.97 13.20 -19.10
CA TYR A 455 -1.22 14.44 -19.32
C TYR A 455 -2.06 15.70 -19.04
N TYR A 456 -3.21 15.84 -19.70
CA TYR A 456 -4.10 17.00 -19.53
C TYR A 456 -4.69 17.10 -18.12
N GLN A 457 -4.91 15.97 -17.45
CA GLN A 457 -5.39 16.00 -16.06
C GLN A 457 -4.27 16.51 -15.13
N MET A 458 -3.03 16.07 -15.36
CA MET A 458 -1.86 16.51 -14.61
C MET A 458 -1.58 18.00 -14.81
N GLU A 459 -1.75 18.52 -16.02
CA GLU A 459 -1.59 19.95 -16.34
C GLU A 459 -2.58 20.81 -15.54
N LEU A 460 -3.86 20.41 -15.47
CA LEU A 460 -4.85 21.13 -14.66
C LEU A 460 -4.55 21.04 -13.17
N ILE A 461 -4.14 19.85 -12.69
CA ILE A 461 -3.76 19.64 -11.29
C ILE A 461 -2.59 20.53 -10.89
N ASP A 462 -1.60 20.71 -11.77
CA ASP A 462 -0.46 21.59 -11.51
C ASP A 462 -0.89 23.05 -11.34
N ARG A 463 -1.85 23.50 -12.16
CA ARG A 463 -2.47 24.82 -12.00
C ARG A 463 -3.23 24.92 -10.67
N ILE A 464 -4.04 23.91 -10.31
CA ILE A 464 -4.77 23.87 -9.02
C ILE A 464 -3.80 23.98 -7.84
N ILE A 465 -2.62 23.37 -7.92
CA ILE A 465 -1.61 23.41 -6.85
C ILE A 465 -0.97 24.80 -6.75
N LYS A 466 -0.68 25.45 -7.88
CA LYS A 466 0.12 26.70 -7.95
C LYS A 466 -0.71 27.99 -7.88
N GLU A 467 -1.93 27.98 -8.42
CA GLU A 467 -2.82 29.15 -8.56
C GLU A 467 -4.01 29.07 -7.59
N ASN A 468 -4.90 30.06 -7.55
CA ASN A 468 -6.13 30.00 -6.76
C ASN A 468 -7.15 29.03 -7.40
N GLU A 469 -7.76 28.15 -6.60
CA GLU A 469 -8.67 27.09 -7.06
C GLU A 469 -9.87 27.63 -7.86
N ILE A 470 -10.48 28.73 -7.42
CA ILE A 470 -11.64 29.31 -8.11
C ILE A 470 -11.22 29.85 -9.47
N THR A 471 -10.11 30.59 -9.54
CA THR A 471 -9.61 31.13 -10.81
C THR A 471 -9.33 30.03 -11.82
N VAL A 472 -8.70 28.93 -11.40
CA VAL A 472 -8.39 27.80 -12.29
C VAL A 472 -9.66 27.12 -12.82
N ILE A 473 -10.65 26.93 -11.94
CA ILE A 473 -11.94 26.32 -12.30
C ILE A 473 -12.76 27.24 -13.22
N GLU A 474 -12.73 28.55 -13.00
CA GLU A 474 -13.36 29.54 -13.89
C GLU A 474 -12.71 29.59 -15.26
N ASP A 475 -11.37 29.56 -15.32
CA ASP A 475 -10.64 29.48 -16.58
C ASP A 475 -11.04 28.23 -17.37
N GLN A 476 -11.23 27.09 -16.68
CA GLN A 476 -11.61 25.83 -17.32
C GLN A 476 -13.04 25.80 -17.87
N LEU A 477 -13.94 26.63 -17.30
CA LEU A 477 -15.32 26.80 -17.80
C LEU A 477 -15.43 27.85 -18.90
N SER A 478 -14.42 28.72 -19.04
CA SER A 478 -14.42 29.79 -20.04
C SER A 478 -13.94 29.33 -21.41
N ASP A 479 -14.42 29.96 -22.49
CA ASP A 479 -13.94 29.74 -23.87
C ASP A 479 -12.59 30.44 -24.15
N LYS A 480 -11.79 30.73 -23.12
CA LYS A 480 -10.53 31.49 -23.23
C LYS A 480 -9.35 30.56 -23.54
N GLU A 481 -8.26 31.14 -24.04
CA GLU A 481 -6.96 30.48 -24.30
C GLU A 481 -6.38 29.69 -23.11
N LYS A 482 -6.87 29.92 -21.87
CA LYS A 482 -6.37 29.25 -20.65
C LYS A 482 -7.11 27.94 -20.31
N LYS A 483 -8.15 27.57 -21.06
CA LYS A 483 -8.82 26.27 -20.87
C LYS A 483 -7.89 25.17 -21.37
N ILE A 484 -7.68 24.15 -20.54
CA ILE A 484 -6.93 22.96 -20.96
C ILE A 484 -7.91 22.07 -21.75
N GLU A 485 -7.78 22.11 -23.06
CA GLU A 485 -8.58 21.29 -23.96
C GLU A 485 -8.23 19.80 -23.75
N LYS A 486 -9.22 18.91 -23.84
CA LYS A 486 -9.09 17.44 -23.64
C LYS A 486 -8.94 16.95 -22.20
N THR A 487 -9.21 17.77 -21.18
CA THR A 487 -9.44 17.21 -19.83
C THR A 487 -10.64 16.25 -19.84
N LEU A 488 -10.59 15.18 -19.05
CA LEU A 488 -11.72 14.26 -18.88
C LEU A 488 -12.78 14.78 -17.91
N PHE A 489 -12.50 15.91 -17.25
CA PHE A 489 -13.43 16.60 -16.38
C PHE A 489 -14.53 17.28 -17.21
N THR A 490 -15.77 16.79 -17.07
CA THR A 490 -16.92 17.37 -17.77
C THR A 490 -17.23 18.77 -17.24
N ASP A 491 -17.72 19.70 -18.08
CA ASP A 491 -18.11 21.05 -17.63
C ASP A 491 -19.10 21.02 -16.46
N LYS A 492 -20.01 20.03 -16.40
CA LYS A 492 -20.92 19.83 -15.26
C LYS A 492 -20.20 19.54 -13.94
N LEU A 493 -19.14 18.74 -13.99
CA LEU A 493 -18.32 18.41 -12.82
C LEU A 493 -17.52 19.65 -12.37
N VAL A 494 -16.97 20.39 -13.33
CA VAL A 494 -16.20 21.61 -13.07
C VAL A 494 -17.11 22.70 -12.46
N GLU A 495 -18.32 22.87 -12.99
CA GLU A 495 -19.34 23.79 -12.44
C GLU A 495 -19.79 23.37 -11.03
N SER A 496 -19.99 22.07 -10.80
CA SER A 496 -20.28 21.50 -9.47
C SER A 496 -19.21 21.87 -8.44
N GLU A 497 -17.92 21.70 -8.80
CA GLU A 497 -16.82 22.08 -7.90
C GLU A 497 -16.68 23.59 -7.74
N LYS A 498 -16.97 24.39 -8.77
CA LYS A 498 -17.02 25.86 -8.68
C LYS A 498 -18.03 26.31 -7.62
N ASN A 499 -19.25 25.77 -7.67
CA ASN A 499 -20.31 26.08 -6.73
C ASN A 499 -19.89 25.74 -5.29
N LYS A 500 -19.30 24.56 -5.07
CA LYS A 500 -18.80 24.15 -3.75
C LYS A 500 -17.69 25.07 -3.24
N LEU A 501 -16.72 25.43 -4.09
CA LEU A 501 -15.63 26.36 -3.70
C LEU A 501 -16.18 27.73 -3.31
N THR A 502 -17.14 28.25 -4.07
CA THR A 502 -17.79 29.55 -3.78
C THR A 502 -18.52 29.52 -2.44
N ILE A 503 -19.20 28.43 -2.11
CA ILE A 503 -19.85 28.25 -0.80
C ILE A 503 -18.80 28.13 0.31
N LEU A 504 -17.73 27.35 0.09
CA LEU A 504 -16.66 27.17 1.08
C LEU A 504 -15.97 28.50 1.44
N GLU A 505 -15.81 29.43 0.49
CA GLU A 505 -15.24 30.76 0.78
C GLU A 505 -16.14 31.62 1.68
N ASN A 506 -17.46 31.49 1.54
CA ASN A 506 -18.44 32.39 2.16
C ASN A 506 -19.17 31.81 3.39
N THR A 507 -18.78 30.62 3.85
CA THR A 507 -19.42 29.91 4.98
C THR A 507 -18.53 29.79 6.21
N ASP A 508 -19.14 29.51 7.38
CA ASP A 508 -18.42 29.27 8.63
C ASP A 508 -17.80 27.87 8.71
N GLU A 509 -16.96 27.66 9.73
CA GLU A 509 -16.20 26.42 9.90
C GLU A 509 -17.11 25.19 10.08
N ASN A 510 -18.28 25.32 10.73
CA ASN A 510 -19.18 24.18 10.92
C ASN A 510 -19.81 23.75 9.60
N THR A 511 -20.27 24.69 8.78
CA THR A 511 -20.80 24.39 7.45
C THR A 511 -19.74 23.78 6.54
N ARG A 512 -18.48 24.26 6.60
CA ARG A 512 -17.36 23.61 5.90
C ARG A 512 -17.17 22.15 6.33
N LYS A 513 -17.19 21.87 7.65
CA LYS A 513 -17.07 20.50 8.16
C LYS A 513 -18.22 19.60 7.70
N ARG A 514 -19.44 20.13 7.58
CA ARG A 514 -20.60 19.39 7.03
C ARG A 514 -20.41 19.08 5.55
N ILE A 515 -19.95 20.04 4.76
CA ILE A 515 -19.57 19.82 3.34
C ILE A 515 -18.56 18.68 3.25
N TYR A 516 -17.44 18.79 3.99
CA TYR A 516 -16.39 17.76 3.97
C TYR A 516 -16.91 16.39 4.38
N ALA A 517 -17.74 16.33 5.43
CA ALA A 517 -18.36 15.09 5.88
C ALA A 517 -19.26 14.44 4.82
N CYS A 518 -20.12 15.22 4.17
CA CYS A 518 -20.98 14.74 3.10
C CYS A 518 -20.17 14.30 1.87
N GLU A 519 -19.14 15.05 1.48
CA GLU A 519 -18.26 14.68 0.38
C GLU A 519 -17.44 13.40 0.66
N ASN A 520 -17.12 13.16 1.93
CA ASN A 520 -16.36 12.00 2.39
C ASN A 520 -17.20 10.71 2.46
N ASN A 521 -18.52 10.81 2.31
CA ASN A 521 -19.40 9.64 2.23
C ASN A 521 -19.04 8.78 1.01
N VAL A 522 -18.96 7.46 1.21
CA VAL A 522 -18.45 6.52 0.21
C VAL A 522 -19.34 6.37 -1.03
N PHE A 523 -20.64 6.69 -0.92
CA PHE A 523 -21.57 6.68 -2.04
C PHE A 523 -21.61 8.03 -2.77
N LEU A 524 -21.47 9.13 -2.02
CA LEU A 524 -21.55 10.47 -2.60
C LEU A 524 -20.24 10.89 -3.26
N GLN A 525 -19.09 10.56 -2.67
CA GLN A 525 -17.75 10.82 -3.20
C GLN A 525 -17.54 12.23 -3.76
N GLY A 526 -17.96 13.25 -3.01
CA GLY A 526 -17.88 14.65 -3.43
C GLY A 526 -19.14 15.17 -4.12
N ASN A 527 -20.09 14.34 -4.54
CA ASN A 527 -21.29 14.78 -5.26
C ASN A 527 -22.41 15.15 -4.31
N ILE A 528 -22.39 16.39 -3.87
CA ILE A 528 -23.28 16.89 -2.82
C ILE A 528 -24.13 18.09 -3.27
N ASP A 529 -24.18 18.40 -4.57
CA ASP A 529 -24.84 19.64 -5.06
C ASP A 529 -26.28 19.76 -4.58
N PHE A 530 -27.01 18.65 -4.57
CA PHE A 530 -28.40 18.58 -4.10
C PHE A 530 -28.56 18.82 -2.59
N LEU A 531 -27.47 18.75 -1.82
CA LEU A 531 -27.44 19.01 -0.38
C LEU A 531 -27.07 20.47 -0.08
N LEU A 532 -26.49 21.19 -1.03
CA LEU A 532 -25.88 22.51 -0.79
C LEU A 532 -26.92 23.53 -0.28
N ASP A 533 -28.14 23.49 -0.80
CA ASP A 533 -29.24 24.39 -0.36
C ASP A 533 -29.65 24.16 1.10
N ASN A 534 -29.33 23.00 1.66
CA ASN A 534 -29.70 22.60 3.03
C ASN A 534 -28.47 22.28 3.90
N ILE A 535 -27.27 22.67 3.47
CA ILE A 535 -26.01 22.25 4.12
C ILE A 535 -25.82 22.88 5.50
N ASP A 536 -26.50 24.00 5.77
CA ASP A 536 -26.55 24.66 7.06
C ASP A 536 -27.41 23.90 8.10
N ASN A 537 -28.12 22.86 7.68
CA ASN A 537 -28.84 21.97 8.60
C ASN A 537 -27.83 21.14 9.42
N GLU A 538 -27.91 21.22 10.74
CA GLU A 538 -26.93 20.58 11.63
C GLU A 538 -26.93 19.05 11.55
N ASN A 539 -28.06 18.47 11.16
CA ASN A 539 -28.24 17.02 11.02
C ASN A 539 -27.96 16.51 9.60
N ILE A 540 -27.60 17.37 8.65
CA ILE A 540 -27.46 16.96 7.24
C ILE A 540 -26.49 15.79 7.06
N VAL A 541 -25.42 15.78 7.86
CA VAL A 541 -24.40 14.71 7.87
C VAL A 541 -24.99 13.41 8.41
N ASP A 542 -25.81 13.46 9.45
CA ASP A 542 -26.47 12.28 10.02
C ASP A 542 -27.49 11.70 9.05
N VAL A 543 -28.28 12.56 8.39
CA VAL A 543 -29.22 12.17 7.33
C VAL A 543 -28.49 11.50 6.17
N VAL A 544 -27.38 12.09 5.72
CA VAL A 544 -26.54 11.52 4.64
C VAL A 544 -25.95 10.19 5.06
N ASN A 545 -25.36 10.08 6.26
CA ASN A 545 -24.82 8.82 6.74
C ASN A 545 -25.92 7.77 6.82
N TYR A 546 -27.10 8.13 7.32
CA TYR A 546 -28.22 7.23 7.45
C TYR A 546 -28.76 6.74 6.09
N ILE A 547 -28.94 7.64 5.11
CA ILE A 547 -29.43 7.28 3.77
C ILE A 547 -28.36 6.51 2.98
N PHE A 548 -27.09 6.91 3.11
CA PHE A 548 -25.96 6.42 2.32
C PHE A 548 -24.96 5.64 3.20
N THR A 549 -25.44 4.61 3.88
CA THR A 549 -24.64 3.54 4.51
C THR A 549 -24.75 2.24 3.73
N LYS A 550 -23.83 1.31 4.00
CA LYS A 550 -23.88 -0.06 3.49
C LYS A 550 -25.22 -0.77 3.81
N ASP A 551 -25.88 -0.39 4.90
CA ASP A 551 -27.12 -0.99 5.37
C ASP A 551 -28.38 -0.12 5.14
N GLY A 552 -28.23 1.16 4.73
CA GLY A 552 -29.34 2.08 4.42
C GLY A 552 -30.49 1.98 5.44
N PHE A 553 -31.75 2.04 4.99
CA PHE A 553 -32.95 1.92 5.83
C PHE A 553 -33.20 0.54 6.52
N ASN A 554 -32.13 -0.19 6.86
CA ASN A 554 -32.05 -1.47 7.58
C ASN A 554 -32.51 -2.68 6.77
N LYS A 555 -31.94 -3.85 7.12
CA LYS A 555 -32.33 -5.17 6.61
C LYS A 555 -33.81 -5.48 6.87
N GLU A 556 -34.41 -4.85 7.88
CA GLU A 556 -35.82 -5.01 8.29
C GLU A 556 -36.85 -4.40 7.32
N ASN A 557 -36.50 -3.32 6.60
CA ASN A 557 -37.35 -2.76 5.54
C ASN A 557 -36.92 -3.25 4.15
N ASN A 558 -36.13 -4.33 4.11
CA ASN A 558 -35.71 -4.97 2.87
C ASN A 558 -35.06 -3.97 1.90
N TYR A 559 -34.24 -3.04 2.40
CA TYR A 559 -33.55 -2.04 1.57
C TYR A 559 -34.51 -1.18 0.69
N LEU A 560 -35.67 -0.78 1.22
CA LEU A 560 -36.73 -0.03 0.53
C LEU A 560 -36.21 1.11 -0.36
N VAL A 561 -35.29 1.94 0.14
CA VAL A 561 -34.69 3.05 -0.61
C VAL A 561 -33.86 2.54 -1.80
N HIS A 562 -33.05 1.51 -1.62
CA HIS A 562 -32.24 0.92 -2.69
C HIS A 562 -33.11 0.25 -3.76
N ARG A 563 -34.21 -0.41 -3.36
CA ARG A 563 -35.19 -0.99 -4.30
C ARG A 563 -35.94 0.08 -5.08
N ALA A 564 -36.35 1.15 -4.42
CA ALA A 564 -36.95 2.31 -5.09
C ALA A 564 -35.96 3.02 -6.02
N ILE A 565 -34.68 3.11 -5.67
CA ILE A 565 -33.64 3.60 -6.61
C ILE A 565 -33.54 2.69 -7.83
N SER A 566 -33.64 1.37 -7.64
CA SER A 566 -33.50 0.37 -8.71
C SER A 566 -34.60 0.45 -9.78
N THR A 567 -35.77 1.01 -9.47
CA THR A 567 -36.85 1.21 -10.47
C THR A 567 -36.46 2.22 -11.56
N PHE A 568 -35.49 3.10 -11.30
CA PHE A 568 -35.07 4.17 -12.22
C PHE A 568 -33.79 3.85 -13.01
N ILE A 569 -33.11 2.73 -12.76
CA ILE A 569 -31.88 2.33 -13.44
C ILE A 569 -32.21 1.50 -14.69
N GLU A 570 -31.91 1.94 -15.91
CA GLU A 570 -32.27 1.18 -17.12
C GLU A 570 -31.55 -0.19 -17.24
N LYS A 571 -32.20 -1.18 -17.87
CA LYS A 571 -31.70 -2.58 -18.02
C LYS A 571 -30.29 -2.68 -18.61
N LYS A 572 -29.96 -1.81 -19.58
CA LYS A 572 -28.64 -1.75 -20.23
C LYS A 572 -27.54 -1.22 -19.31
N ASP A 573 -27.89 -0.37 -18.36
CA ASP A 573 -26.96 0.28 -17.42
C ASP A 573 -26.61 -0.66 -16.25
N PHE A 574 -27.50 -1.61 -15.96
CA PHE A 574 -27.26 -2.69 -15.00
C PHE A 574 -26.22 -3.72 -15.50
N ILE A 575 -26.11 -3.91 -16.82
CA ILE A 575 -25.14 -4.83 -17.45
C ILE A 575 -23.71 -4.26 -17.35
N LEU A 576 -23.52 -2.94 -17.21
CA LEU A 576 -22.19 -2.36 -16.99
C LEU A 576 -21.63 -2.67 -15.59
N LEU A 577 -22.48 -2.93 -14.59
CA LEU A 577 -22.07 -3.36 -13.24
C LEU A 577 -21.34 -4.74 -13.24
N LYS A 578 -21.39 -5.46 -14.36
CA LYS A 578 -20.94 -6.85 -14.56
C LYS A 578 -19.45 -6.96 -14.95
N SER A 579 -18.76 -5.85 -15.28
CA SER A 579 -17.45 -5.92 -15.92
C SER A 579 -16.28 -6.00 -14.91
N LYS A 580 -15.99 -7.22 -14.46
CA LYS A 580 -14.74 -7.67 -13.81
C LYS A 580 -14.28 -6.91 -12.54
N GLY A 581 -14.61 -7.48 -11.38
CA GLY A 581 -13.65 -7.80 -10.30
C GLY A 581 -12.73 -6.72 -9.74
N SER A 582 -12.99 -5.45 -10.00
CA SER A 582 -12.21 -4.33 -9.50
C SER A 582 -13.15 -3.15 -9.27
N ASN A 583 -12.85 -2.33 -8.25
CA ASN A 583 -13.63 -1.21 -7.69
C ASN A 583 -14.03 -0.08 -8.68
N LYS A 584 -14.36 -0.35 -9.94
CA LYS A 584 -14.51 0.68 -11.00
C LYS A 584 -15.94 1.08 -11.39
N ASP A 585 -16.98 0.36 -11.01
CA ASP A 585 -18.32 0.62 -11.59
C ASP A 585 -19.40 1.08 -10.59
N LEU A 586 -19.06 1.88 -9.56
CA LEU A 586 -20.08 2.66 -8.81
C LEU A 586 -20.60 3.87 -9.61
N ILE A 587 -19.93 4.20 -10.71
CA ILE A 587 -20.04 5.44 -11.47
C ILE A 587 -21.35 5.54 -12.28
N VAL A 588 -21.94 4.42 -12.72
CA VAL A 588 -23.16 4.42 -13.54
C VAL A 588 -24.41 4.80 -12.74
N ASN A 589 -24.36 4.70 -11.40
CA ASN A 589 -25.48 5.04 -10.51
C ASN A 589 -25.68 6.54 -10.25
N LYS A 590 -24.69 7.38 -10.59
CA LYS A 590 -24.58 8.74 -10.06
C LYS A 590 -25.64 9.72 -10.60
N LYS A 591 -25.87 9.75 -11.91
CA LYS A 591 -26.85 10.66 -12.55
C LYS A 591 -28.30 10.37 -12.15
N TYR A 592 -28.65 9.08 -12.05
CA TYR A 592 -29.99 8.62 -11.71
C TYR A 592 -30.27 8.76 -10.21
N MET A 593 -29.27 8.51 -9.35
CA MET A 593 -29.36 8.78 -7.92
C MET A 593 -29.54 10.30 -7.65
N LEU A 594 -28.81 11.17 -8.33
CA LEU A 594 -29.00 12.62 -8.23
C LEU A 594 -30.39 13.06 -8.71
N ASN A 595 -30.85 12.58 -9.87
CA ASN A 595 -32.22 12.88 -10.35
C ASN A 595 -33.29 12.37 -9.39
N PHE A 596 -33.11 11.18 -8.82
CA PHE A 596 -33.99 10.62 -7.80
C PHE A 596 -33.98 11.49 -6.56
N ILE A 597 -32.82 11.86 -6.01
CA ILE A 597 -32.77 12.69 -4.80
C ILE A 597 -33.38 14.07 -5.07
N THR A 598 -33.16 14.67 -6.24
CA THR A 598 -33.80 15.93 -6.61
C THR A 598 -35.32 15.79 -6.76
N ASP A 599 -35.83 14.73 -7.39
CA ASP A 599 -37.28 14.45 -7.53
C ASP A 599 -37.93 14.03 -6.20
N LEU A 600 -37.17 13.37 -5.34
CA LEU A 600 -37.54 12.96 -4.00
C LEU A 600 -37.63 14.19 -3.10
N LEU A 601 -36.63 15.07 -3.11
CA LEU A 601 -36.60 16.31 -2.36
C LEU A 601 -37.69 17.28 -2.81
N SER A 602 -37.96 17.38 -4.12
CA SER A 602 -39.07 18.19 -4.64
C SER A 602 -40.45 17.65 -4.24
N ARG A 603 -40.58 16.32 -4.06
CA ARG A 603 -41.79 15.66 -3.52
C ARG A 603 -41.88 15.67 -2.00
N ILE A 604 -40.76 15.91 -1.30
CA ILE A 604 -40.68 16.01 0.18
C ILE A 604 -41.02 17.41 0.68
N GLU A 605 -41.22 18.40 -0.19
CA GLU A 605 -41.85 19.65 0.21
C GLU A 605 -43.18 19.35 0.92
N ASN A 606 -43.16 19.51 2.26
CA ASN A 606 -44.16 19.14 3.28
C ASN A 606 -43.88 17.86 4.10
N ASN A 607 -42.98 17.95 5.09
CA ASN A 607 -43.09 17.43 6.47
C ASN A 607 -43.80 16.06 6.75
N GLN A 608 -43.84 15.09 5.83
CA GLN A 608 -44.49 13.80 6.06
C GLN A 608 -43.60 12.62 5.63
N VAL A 609 -42.83 12.08 6.59
CA VAL A 609 -42.06 10.83 6.45
C VAL A 609 -42.95 9.64 6.04
N VAL A 610 -44.24 9.68 6.38
CA VAL A 610 -45.23 8.66 5.97
C VAL A 610 -45.54 8.74 4.48
N ASP A 611 -45.65 9.95 3.93
CA ASP A 611 -45.85 10.14 2.48
C ASP A 611 -44.58 9.79 1.69
N TYR A 612 -43.40 10.00 2.30
CA TYR A 612 -42.13 9.54 1.76
C TYR A 612 -42.05 8.01 1.63
N ILE A 613 -42.29 7.27 2.72
CA ILE A 613 -42.30 5.80 2.70
C ILE A 613 -43.38 5.27 1.75
N ARG A 614 -44.57 5.90 1.74
CA ARG A 614 -45.66 5.54 0.83
C ARG A 614 -45.27 5.76 -0.64
N SER A 615 -44.65 6.88 -0.98
CA SER A 615 -44.16 7.16 -2.33
C SER A 615 -43.11 6.14 -2.80
N LEU A 616 -42.14 5.78 -1.95
CA LEU A 616 -41.14 4.74 -2.27
C LEU A 616 -41.79 3.37 -2.48
N THR A 617 -42.75 3.02 -1.61
CA THR A 617 -43.50 1.76 -1.71
C THR A 617 -44.36 1.75 -2.98
N ASN A 618 -44.98 2.87 -3.34
CA ASN A 618 -45.74 3.01 -4.58
C ASN A 618 -44.86 2.84 -5.81
N MET A 619 -43.67 3.45 -5.85
CA MET A 619 -42.71 3.28 -6.96
C MET A 619 -42.33 1.80 -7.15
N ILE A 620 -42.04 1.09 -6.06
CA ILE A 620 -41.78 -0.35 -6.10
C ILE A 620 -43.02 -1.11 -6.60
N ASN A 621 -44.21 -0.74 -6.15
CA ASN A 621 -45.48 -1.37 -6.55
C ASN A 621 -45.84 -1.12 -8.02
N GLU A 622 -45.53 0.04 -8.57
CA GLU A 622 -45.80 0.45 -9.95
C GLU A 622 -44.83 -0.20 -10.97
N PHE A 623 -43.64 -0.65 -10.53
CA PHE A 623 -42.73 -1.39 -11.40
C PHE A 623 -43.32 -2.76 -11.77
N SER A 624 -43.67 -2.99 -13.05
CA SER A 624 -44.49 -4.14 -13.48
C SER A 624 -43.89 -4.98 -14.61
N ASP A 625 -42.64 -4.76 -14.99
CA ASP A 625 -41.99 -5.45 -16.12
C ASP A 625 -41.44 -6.83 -15.69
N GLU A 626 -42.26 -7.88 -15.73
CA GLU A 626 -41.90 -9.24 -15.28
C GLU A 626 -40.76 -9.89 -16.11
N ASP A 627 -40.51 -9.40 -17.33
CA ASP A 627 -39.43 -9.84 -18.23
C ASP A 627 -38.08 -9.14 -17.91
N ASP A 628 -38.08 -8.22 -16.95
CA ASP A 628 -36.88 -7.59 -16.42
C ASP A 628 -36.41 -8.29 -15.14
N PHE A 629 -35.15 -8.74 -15.10
CA PHE A 629 -34.60 -9.38 -13.89
C PHE A 629 -34.65 -8.45 -12.66
N ARG A 630 -34.67 -7.12 -12.86
CA ARG A 630 -34.84 -6.13 -11.80
C ARG A 630 -36.21 -6.26 -11.12
N PHE A 631 -37.24 -6.76 -11.79
CA PHE A 631 -38.57 -6.97 -11.22
C PHE A 631 -38.52 -7.88 -10.00
N TYR A 632 -37.82 -9.01 -10.10
CA TYR A 632 -37.67 -9.95 -8.99
C TYR A 632 -36.90 -9.34 -7.82
N ILE A 633 -35.86 -8.53 -8.11
CA ILE A 633 -35.04 -7.82 -7.10
C ILE A 633 -35.83 -6.68 -6.42
N ILE A 634 -36.60 -5.91 -7.19
CA ILE A 634 -37.40 -4.76 -6.72
C ILE A 634 -38.61 -5.25 -5.91
N LYS A 635 -39.25 -6.33 -6.35
CA LYS A 635 -40.45 -6.92 -5.72
C LYS A 635 -40.14 -7.96 -4.64
N GLU A 636 -38.90 -8.43 -4.55
CA GLU A 636 -38.45 -9.52 -3.66
C GLU A 636 -39.25 -10.81 -3.85
N LEU A 637 -39.43 -11.19 -5.11
CA LEU A 637 -40.19 -12.38 -5.46
C LEU A 637 -39.33 -13.64 -5.37
N GLN A 638 -39.95 -14.72 -4.93
CA GLN A 638 -39.38 -16.05 -5.02
C GLN A 638 -39.71 -16.62 -6.39
N TYR A 639 -38.72 -17.22 -7.05
CA TYR A 639 -38.96 -17.97 -8.27
C TYR A 639 -38.35 -19.37 -8.14
N GLU A 640 -38.94 -20.32 -8.85
CA GLU A 640 -38.42 -21.67 -8.98
C GLU A 640 -37.49 -21.74 -10.20
N ASP A 641 -36.24 -22.16 -9.98
CA ASP A 641 -35.35 -22.55 -11.07
C ASP A 641 -35.92 -23.78 -11.81
N SER A 642 -35.43 -24.04 -13.02
CA SER A 642 -35.62 -25.27 -13.80
C SER A 642 -35.46 -26.57 -12.99
N ASN A 643 -34.65 -26.56 -11.92
CA ASN A 643 -34.47 -27.68 -10.98
C ASN A 643 -35.44 -27.70 -9.79
N LYS A 644 -36.49 -26.84 -9.79
CA LYS A 644 -37.49 -26.68 -8.71
C LYS A 644 -36.93 -26.27 -7.35
N ASN A 645 -35.78 -25.59 -7.34
CA ASN A 645 -35.25 -24.98 -6.13
C ASN A 645 -35.86 -23.58 -5.95
N ILE A 646 -36.40 -23.30 -4.76
CA ILE A 646 -36.90 -21.98 -4.40
C ILE A 646 -35.71 -21.06 -4.16
N ILE A 647 -35.56 -20.04 -5.01
CA ILE A 647 -34.51 -19.03 -4.90
C ILE A 647 -35.12 -17.73 -4.37
N ARG A 648 -34.52 -17.17 -3.31
CA ARG A 648 -34.84 -15.83 -2.82
C ARG A 648 -33.94 -14.81 -3.50
N THR A 649 -34.52 -13.82 -4.15
CA THR A 649 -33.78 -12.70 -4.73
C THR A 649 -33.79 -11.53 -3.74
N SER A 650 -32.69 -11.31 -3.04
CA SER A 650 -32.45 -10.07 -2.30
C SER A 650 -31.21 -9.38 -2.86
N LEU A 651 -31.14 -8.05 -2.75
CA LEU A 651 -30.04 -7.22 -3.26
C LEU A 651 -28.64 -7.68 -2.77
N TYR A 652 -28.56 -8.42 -1.65
CA TYR A 652 -27.32 -8.74 -0.95
C TYR A 652 -27.21 -10.20 -0.46
N ASP A 653 -28.03 -11.14 -0.94
CA ASP A 653 -27.93 -12.55 -0.53
C ASP A 653 -26.73 -13.26 -1.18
N ASN A 654 -25.89 -13.91 -0.35
CA ASN A 654 -24.66 -14.60 -0.76
C ASN A 654 -24.86 -16.09 -1.12
N ASN A 655 -26.09 -16.61 -1.10
CA ASN A 655 -26.34 -18.04 -1.25
C ASN A 655 -26.87 -18.40 -2.64
N TYR A 656 -26.02 -19.11 -3.39
CA TYR A 656 -26.32 -20.02 -4.50
C TYR A 656 -27.48 -19.64 -5.44
N ILE A 657 -27.10 -19.17 -6.62
CA ILE A 657 -27.75 -19.63 -7.84
C ILE A 657 -26.63 -20.31 -8.61
N LYS A 658 -26.81 -21.53 -9.09
CA LYS A 658 -25.84 -22.21 -9.94
C LYS A 658 -26.64 -22.82 -11.08
N ASP A 659 -26.60 -22.09 -12.20
CA ASP A 659 -26.76 -22.58 -13.57
C ASP A 659 -28.08 -23.27 -13.96
N SER A 660 -28.87 -22.59 -14.80
CA SER A 660 -29.49 -23.25 -15.95
C SER A 660 -29.64 -22.25 -17.09
N SER A 661 -28.79 -22.42 -18.11
CA SER A 661 -28.95 -22.01 -19.49
C SER A 661 -30.31 -21.36 -19.87
N SER A 662 -30.36 -20.03 -19.94
CA SER A 662 -31.08 -19.20 -20.96
C SER A 662 -31.49 -17.80 -20.48
N ILE A 663 -31.20 -17.37 -19.26
CA ILE A 663 -31.34 -15.97 -18.85
C ILE A 663 -30.06 -15.53 -18.12
N ASP A 664 -29.60 -14.34 -18.48
CA ASP A 664 -28.28 -13.76 -18.25
C ASP A 664 -28.02 -13.33 -16.79
N SER A 665 -28.35 -14.18 -15.81
CA SER A 665 -28.27 -13.90 -14.37
C SER A 665 -26.83 -13.93 -13.85
N LYS A 666 -26.31 -12.77 -13.41
CA LYS A 666 -24.96 -12.61 -12.83
C LYS A 666 -24.99 -11.75 -11.54
N TYR A 667 -24.09 -12.08 -10.61
CA TYR A 667 -24.13 -11.87 -9.15
C TYR A 667 -23.39 -10.62 -8.64
N ILE A 668 -23.66 -10.25 -7.38
CA ILE A 668 -22.83 -9.37 -6.52
C ILE A 668 -22.20 -10.26 -5.42
N TYR A 669 -20.87 -10.25 -5.27
CA TYR A 669 -20.15 -11.10 -4.30
C TYR A 669 -19.51 -10.24 -3.19
N TYR A 670 -19.58 -10.69 -1.93
CA TYR A 670 -18.98 -10.05 -0.75
C TYR A 670 -18.06 -11.03 -0.01
N TYR A 671 -16.83 -10.60 0.30
CA TYR A 671 -15.91 -11.34 1.20
C TYR A 671 -15.94 -10.74 2.61
N ASN A 672 -15.97 -11.64 3.61
CA ASN A 672 -16.04 -11.41 5.05
C ASN A 672 -15.14 -10.28 5.57
N GLN A 673 -15.66 -9.42 6.46
CA GLN A 673 -15.23 -9.26 7.87
C GLN A 673 -16.37 -8.66 8.71
N ARG A 674 -16.42 -9.05 9.99
CA ARG A 674 -17.47 -8.74 10.98
C ARG A 674 -17.22 -7.36 11.58
N GLU A 675 -18.25 -6.51 11.63
CA GLU A 675 -18.77 -5.84 12.83
C GLU A 675 -19.95 -4.95 12.43
N SER A 676 -20.98 -4.96 13.28
CA SER A 676 -22.31 -4.37 13.07
C SER A 676 -22.33 -2.88 13.38
N CYS A 677 -23.01 -2.08 12.56
CA CYS A 677 -23.34 -0.71 12.95
C CYS A 677 -24.67 -0.23 12.34
N TRP A 678 -25.69 -0.23 13.21
CA TRP A 678 -26.93 0.58 13.24
C TRP A 678 -28.23 -0.02 12.70
N ASP A 679 -28.95 -0.61 13.67
CA ASP A 679 -30.40 -0.58 13.78
C ASP A 679 -30.99 0.83 13.65
N ILE A 680 -32.16 0.89 13.04
CA ILE A 680 -32.95 2.10 12.89
C ILE A 680 -34.00 2.15 13.99
N SER A 681 -34.11 3.31 14.64
CA SER A 681 -34.70 3.44 15.97
C SER A 681 -36.23 3.40 16.02
N LEU A 682 -36.73 2.56 16.93
CA LEU A 682 -38.05 2.59 17.58
C LEU A 682 -38.14 3.73 18.64
N SER A 683 -37.09 4.55 18.78
CA SER A 683 -36.81 5.36 19.99
C SER A 683 -37.73 6.56 20.16
N ASP A 684 -38.28 7.11 19.09
CA ASP A 684 -39.07 8.37 19.17
C ASP A 684 -40.51 8.13 19.55
N LYS A 685 -41.01 6.96 19.15
CA LYS A 685 -42.27 6.44 19.67
C LYS A 685 -42.08 6.16 21.15
N ILE A 686 -41.01 5.48 21.56
CA ILE A 686 -40.77 5.09 22.97
C ILE A 686 -40.62 6.30 23.89
N TYR A 687 -39.77 7.27 23.55
CA TYR A 687 -39.61 8.47 24.37
C TYR A 687 -40.91 9.29 24.41
N THR A 688 -41.61 9.44 23.28
CA THR A 688 -42.94 10.05 23.23
C THR A 688 -43.95 9.31 24.10
N ILE A 689 -43.95 7.97 24.09
CA ILE A 689 -44.85 7.13 24.89
C ILE A 689 -44.57 7.35 26.38
N PHE A 690 -43.30 7.29 26.80
CA PHE A 690 -42.93 7.50 28.20
C PHE A 690 -43.17 8.94 28.66
N ASN A 691 -42.98 9.95 27.81
CA ASN A 691 -43.38 11.32 28.12
C ASN A 691 -44.90 11.47 28.22
N LEU A 692 -45.68 10.79 27.36
CA LEU A 692 -47.14 10.74 27.51
C LEU A 692 -47.59 10.09 28.81
N PHE A 693 -46.79 9.19 29.41
CA PHE A 693 -47.03 8.66 30.76
C PHE A 693 -46.60 9.65 31.85
N LYS A 694 -45.45 10.32 31.70
CA LYS A 694 -44.89 11.31 32.65
C LYS A 694 -45.78 12.56 32.77
N ASP A 695 -46.36 13.03 31.66
CA ASP A 695 -47.25 14.21 31.62
C ASP A 695 -48.68 13.91 32.12
N ASN A 696 -49.08 12.65 32.29
CA ASN A 696 -50.49 12.28 32.48
C ASN A 696 -50.98 11.92 33.89
N ARG A 697 -50.17 11.93 34.97
CA ARG A 697 -50.68 12.15 36.36
C ARG A 697 -49.70 11.93 37.53
N ASP A 698 -48.54 11.30 37.39
CA ASP A 698 -47.69 10.98 38.55
C ASP A 698 -46.22 11.41 38.38
N LYS A 699 -45.79 12.36 39.22
CA LYS A 699 -44.39 12.84 39.30
C LYS A 699 -43.42 11.82 39.93
N GLU A 700 -43.90 10.61 40.24
CA GLU A 700 -43.16 9.61 41.00
C GLU A 700 -42.35 8.63 40.12
N PHE A 701 -42.59 8.59 38.81
CA PHE A 701 -41.84 7.74 37.89
C PHE A 701 -40.61 8.45 37.34
N GLU A 702 -39.49 7.72 37.28
CA GLU A 702 -38.18 8.24 36.88
C GLU A 702 -37.60 7.43 35.72
N LEU A 703 -36.80 8.08 34.90
CA LEU A 703 -36.10 7.45 33.78
C LEU A 703 -34.71 6.99 34.25
N TYR A 704 -34.41 5.72 34.00
CA TYR A 704 -33.16 5.07 34.35
C TYR A 704 -32.44 4.60 33.09
N TYR A 705 -31.11 4.79 33.09
CA TYR A 705 -30.22 4.15 32.14
C TYR A 705 -29.61 2.88 32.76
N LEU A 706 -29.59 1.78 32.02
CA LEU A 706 -29.04 0.50 32.47
C LEU A 706 -28.00 0.04 31.43
N TYR A 707 -26.70 0.24 31.73
CA TYR A 707 -25.61 -0.11 30.80
C TYR A 707 -25.18 -1.58 30.92
N TYR A 708 -24.70 -2.15 29.80
CA TYR A 708 -24.07 -3.47 29.74
C TYR A 708 -22.55 -3.34 29.62
N PRO A 709 -21.75 -3.54 30.68
CA PRO A 709 -20.31 -3.67 30.51
C PRO A 709 -19.92 -5.11 30.23
N TYR A 710 -19.01 -5.27 29.27
CA TYR A 710 -18.33 -6.53 28.92
C TYR A 710 -17.52 -7.17 30.08
N LYS A 711 -17.48 -6.57 31.27
CA LYS A 711 -16.83 -7.12 32.47
C LYS A 711 -17.87 -7.53 33.51
N ARG A 712 -17.90 -8.83 33.83
CA ARG A 712 -18.69 -9.38 34.95
C ARG A 712 -18.39 -8.62 36.24
N GLY A 713 -19.36 -7.87 36.75
CA GLY A 713 -19.36 -7.42 38.15
C GLY A 713 -19.85 -6.01 38.45
N GLU A 714 -19.94 -5.10 37.48
CA GLU A 714 -20.34 -3.71 37.77
C GLU A 714 -21.36 -3.21 36.74
N CYS A 715 -22.62 -2.97 37.13
CA CYS A 715 -23.56 -2.19 36.32
C CYS A 715 -23.63 -0.76 36.87
N TYR A 716 -23.43 0.24 36.01
CA TYR A 716 -23.75 1.63 36.33
C TYR A 716 -25.23 1.87 36.04
N ASN A 717 -25.98 2.18 37.09
CA ASN A 717 -27.37 2.63 36.99
C ASN A 717 -27.41 4.09 37.38
N GLU A 718 -27.59 4.98 36.41
CA GLU A 718 -27.74 6.40 36.66
C GLU A 718 -29.17 6.85 36.34
N LYS A 719 -29.70 7.68 37.23
CA LYS A 719 -30.96 8.38 37.02
C LYS A 719 -30.73 9.46 35.97
N LEU A 720 -31.48 9.40 34.87
CA LEU A 720 -31.39 10.40 33.82
C LEU A 720 -32.01 11.71 34.31
N ASN A 721 -31.18 12.74 34.50
CA ASN A 721 -31.67 14.09 34.71
C ASN A 721 -32.20 14.65 33.39
N ASP A 722 -33.24 15.50 33.43
CA ASP A 722 -33.94 16.05 32.26
C ASP A 722 -33.04 16.84 31.27
N CYS A 723 -31.74 17.01 31.55
CA CYS A 723 -30.77 17.75 30.73
C CYS A 723 -29.56 16.92 30.23
N SER A 724 -29.46 15.63 30.53
CA SER A 724 -28.32 14.79 30.11
C SER A 724 -28.53 14.21 28.70
N ARG A 725 -28.07 14.97 27.70
CA ARG A 725 -27.70 14.59 26.31
C ARG A 725 -28.64 13.63 25.58
N ILE A 726 -29.66 14.23 24.95
CA ILE A 726 -30.35 13.64 23.82
C ILE A 726 -30.56 14.75 22.77
N LEU A 727 -30.26 14.45 21.49
CA LEU A 727 -30.41 15.34 20.33
C LEU A 727 -31.85 15.89 20.24
N ARG A 728 -32.00 17.19 20.02
CA ARG A 728 -33.29 17.89 19.92
C ARG A 728 -33.28 18.77 18.68
N TYR A 729 -34.16 18.51 17.71
CA TYR A 729 -34.41 19.43 16.60
C TYR A 729 -35.63 20.30 16.86
N GLY A 730 -35.61 21.52 16.31
CA GLY A 730 -36.66 22.54 16.43
C GLY A 730 -38.03 22.01 16.02
N ASP A 731 -39.00 22.20 16.92
CA ASP A 731 -40.43 21.96 16.81
C ASP A 731 -40.89 20.57 16.32
N LYS A 732 -40.74 19.63 17.27
CA LYS A 732 -41.48 18.36 17.50
C LYS A 732 -40.91 17.07 16.85
N LYS A 733 -40.10 16.41 17.70
CA LYS A 733 -39.83 14.96 17.88
C LYS A 733 -38.79 14.28 16.97
N LEU A 734 -37.62 14.00 17.56
CA LEU A 734 -36.90 12.72 17.54
C LEU A 734 -35.76 12.77 18.59
N LEU A 735 -35.63 11.78 19.48
CA LEU A 735 -34.71 11.75 20.64
C LEU A 735 -34.24 10.29 20.88
N TYR A 736 -32.97 10.00 20.57
CA TYR A 736 -32.35 8.65 20.64
C TYR A 736 -32.15 8.11 22.08
N CYS A 737 -32.28 6.80 22.28
CA CYS A 737 -31.91 6.09 23.51
C CYS A 737 -31.32 4.70 23.19
N TYR A 738 -30.25 4.30 23.88
CA TYR A 738 -29.62 2.98 23.78
C TYR A 738 -30.53 1.86 24.33
N GLU A 739 -30.20 0.59 24.01
CA GLU A 739 -30.83 -0.60 24.60
C GLU A 739 -30.94 -0.45 26.14
N TRP A 740 -32.12 -0.77 26.70
CA TRP A 740 -32.43 -0.79 28.14
C TRP A 740 -32.71 0.54 28.85
N VAL A 741 -33.53 1.41 28.25
CA VAL A 741 -34.17 2.51 29.00
C VAL A 741 -35.35 2.01 29.80
N THR A 742 -35.42 2.44 31.07
CA THR A 742 -36.47 2.04 32.00
C THR A 742 -37.20 3.25 32.55
N LEU A 743 -38.51 3.35 32.33
CA LEU A 743 -39.39 4.28 33.05
C LEU A 743 -40.02 3.51 34.21
N ALA A 744 -39.56 3.76 35.43
CA ALA A 744 -40.01 3.02 36.60
C ALA A 744 -40.12 3.89 37.85
N LYS A 745 -40.98 3.46 38.77
CA LYS A 745 -40.97 3.93 40.15
C LYS A 745 -40.16 2.97 41.00
N GLU A 746 -39.32 3.52 41.85
CA GLU A 746 -38.56 2.73 42.80
C GLU A 746 -39.39 2.43 44.05
N ILE A 747 -39.41 1.16 44.45
CA ILE A 747 -40.05 0.68 45.69
C ILE A 747 -39.06 -0.19 46.48
N LYS A 748 -39.36 -0.44 47.75
CA LYS A 748 -38.51 -1.26 48.61
C LYS A 748 -39.19 -2.59 48.97
N ILE A 749 -38.67 -3.70 48.49
CA ILE A 749 -39.17 -5.05 48.82
C ILE A 749 -38.07 -5.82 49.56
N ALA A 750 -38.40 -6.35 50.74
CA ALA A 750 -37.48 -7.15 51.58
C ALA A 750 -36.12 -6.48 51.90
N GLY A 751 -36.08 -5.14 51.88
CA GLY A 751 -34.88 -4.36 52.13
C GLY A 751 -34.12 -3.93 50.88
N GLU A 752 -34.60 -4.27 49.69
CA GLU A 752 -33.96 -4.01 48.39
C GLU A 752 -34.76 -3.04 47.55
N GLU A 753 -34.05 -2.22 46.78
CA GLU A 753 -34.63 -1.31 45.80
C GLU A 753 -35.01 -2.11 44.55
N VAL A 754 -36.30 -2.06 44.22
CA VAL A 754 -36.91 -2.77 43.09
C VAL A 754 -37.58 -1.70 42.21
N LEU A 755 -37.39 -1.81 40.90
CA LEU A 755 -37.99 -0.93 39.91
C LEU A 755 -39.30 -1.55 39.42
N VAL A 756 -40.40 -0.79 39.49
CA VAL A 756 -41.70 -1.18 38.95
C VAL A 756 -42.04 -0.26 37.80
N GLY A 757 -42.18 -0.81 36.60
CA GLY A 757 -42.40 0.03 35.42
C GLY A 757 -42.19 -0.70 34.10
N PHE A 758 -41.75 0.08 33.12
CA PHE A 758 -41.56 -0.35 31.74
C PHE A 758 -40.10 -0.24 31.34
N THR A 759 -39.66 -1.18 30.51
CA THR A 759 -38.31 -1.27 29.97
C THR A 759 -38.37 -1.52 28.47
N THR A 760 -37.35 -1.05 27.75
CA THR A 760 -37.05 -1.48 26.39
C THR A 760 -35.97 -2.57 26.41
N ASP A 761 -36.25 -3.79 25.97
CA ASP A 761 -35.23 -4.82 25.74
C ASP A 761 -35.13 -5.07 24.23
N GLY A 762 -34.09 -4.50 23.61
CA GLY A 762 -33.94 -4.47 22.15
C GLY A 762 -35.19 -3.94 21.45
N TYR A 763 -35.89 -4.82 20.72
CA TYR A 763 -37.10 -4.51 19.93
C TYR A 763 -38.43 -4.74 20.68
N TYR A 764 -38.40 -5.18 21.95
CA TYR A 764 -39.58 -5.49 22.74
C TYR A 764 -39.79 -4.49 23.89
N LEU A 765 -41.06 -4.26 24.23
CA LEU A 765 -41.45 -3.54 25.44
C LEU A 765 -41.69 -4.55 26.54
N GLU A 766 -41.01 -4.41 27.66
CA GLU A 766 -41.18 -5.25 28.83
C GLU A 766 -41.77 -4.45 29.98
N CYS A 767 -42.54 -5.11 30.84
CA CYS A 767 -43.07 -4.49 32.05
C CYS A 767 -43.09 -5.46 33.23
N GLY A 768 -43.01 -4.93 34.44
CA GLY A 768 -43.12 -5.71 35.67
C GLY A 768 -42.21 -5.27 36.80
N LEU A 769 -41.75 -6.25 37.58
CA LEU A 769 -40.89 -6.06 38.74
C LEU A 769 -39.44 -6.36 38.36
N ARG A 770 -38.64 -5.31 38.19
CA ARG A 770 -37.24 -5.39 37.80
C ARG A 770 -36.31 -5.15 38.99
N LYS A 771 -35.20 -5.87 39.03
CA LYS A 771 -34.08 -5.60 39.95
C LYS A 771 -33.50 -4.23 39.62
N LYS A 772 -33.35 -3.34 40.61
CA LYS A 772 -32.68 -2.05 40.37
C LYS A 772 -31.24 -2.32 39.96
N THR A 773 -30.46 -3.01 40.79
CA THR A 773 -29.12 -3.49 40.43
C THR A 773 -29.21 -4.88 39.81
N PRO A 774 -28.74 -5.10 38.57
CA PRO A 774 -28.65 -6.44 38.01
C PRO A 774 -27.65 -7.30 38.78
N TYR A 775 -28.10 -8.44 39.32
CA TYR A 775 -27.25 -9.34 40.08
C TYR A 775 -27.74 -10.79 39.99
N ASP A 776 -26.80 -11.72 40.07
CA ASP A 776 -27.04 -13.17 40.14
C ASP A 776 -26.85 -13.68 41.60
N ASP A 777 -27.84 -13.42 42.45
CA ASP A 777 -27.89 -13.84 43.85
C ASP A 777 -29.24 -14.49 44.13
N GLU A 778 -29.23 -15.83 44.11
CA GLU A 778 -30.42 -16.64 44.27
C GLU A 778 -31.05 -16.50 45.66
N LYS A 779 -30.24 -16.30 46.72
CA LYS A 779 -30.74 -16.19 48.10
C LYS A 779 -31.47 -14.87 48.31
N ARG A 780 -30.89 -13.80 47.78
CA ARG A 780 -31.44 -12.44 47.74
C ARG A 780 -32.71 -12.40 46.88
N THR A 781 -32.67 -13.02 45.70
CA THR A 781 -33.83 -13.16 44.80
C THR A 781 -35.00 -13.91 45.46
N ARG A 782 -34.74 -15.06 46.10
CA ARG A 782 -35.77 -15.83 46.83
C ARG A 782 -36.38 -15.03 47.98
N LYS A 783 -35.63 -14.16 48.65
CA LYS A 783 -36.13 -13.32 49.76
C LYS A 783 -37.18 -12.31 49.27
N VAL A 784 -36.90 -11.65 48.14
CA VAL A 784 -37.83 -10.71 47.49
C VAL A 784 -39.07 -11.46 46.99
N LEU A 785 -38.89 -12.58 46.27
CA LEU A 785 -40.00 -13.39 45.75
C LEU A 785 -40.92 -13.92 46.86
N ARG A 786 -40.40 -14.40 48.00
CA ARG A 786 -41.23 -14.83 49.14
C ARG A 786 -42.07 -13.69 49.72
N LYS A 787 -41.55 -12.47 49.73
CA LYS A 787 -42.31 -11.31 50.20
C LYS A 787 -43.41 -10.94 49.21
N ILE A 788 -43.16 -11.12 47.91
CA ILE A 788 -44.16 -10.96 46.85
C ILE A 788 -45.28 -12.00 47.01
N GLU A 789 -44.94 -13.30 47.16
CA GLU A 789 -45.90 -14.40 47.37
C GLU A 789 -46.86 -14.16 48.56
N ASN A 790 -46.36 -13.58 49.65
CA ASN A 790 -47.19 -13.27 50.82
C ASN A 790 -48.25 -12.18 50.55
N VAL A 791 -48.07 -11.38 49.48
CA VAL A 791 -48.96 -10.29 49.06
C VAL A 791 -49.67 -10.60 47.74
N GLU A 792 -49.28 -11.67 47.03
CA GLU A 792 -49.88 -12.12 45.75
C GLU A 792 -51.41 -12.27 45.82
N LYS A 793 -51.99 -12.60 46.97
CA LYS A 793 -53.46 -12.65 47.13
C LYS A 793 -54.17 -11.31 46.92
N LYS A 794 -53.43 -10.19 46.95
CA LYS A 794 -53.93 -8.82 46.77
C LYS A 794 -53.46 -8.18 45.45
N ILE A 795 -52.61 -8.85 44.68
CA ILE A 795 -51.98 -8.32 43.47
C ILE A 795 -52.16 -9.34 42.34
N ASN A 796 -52.79 -8.93 41.25
CA ASN A 796 -53.00 -9.85 40.11
C ASN A 796 -51.76 -9.89 39.21
N PHE A 797 -50.95 -10.95 39.28
CA PHE A 797 -49.80 -11.18 38.37
C PHE A 797 -50.13 -12.02 37.12
N GLU A 798 -51.40 -12.16 36.76
CA GLU A 798 -51.82 -12.99 35.62
C GLU A 798 -51.15 -12.53 34.30
N GLY A 799 -50.46 -13.49 33.66
CA GLY A 799 -49.70 -13.26 32.42
C GLY A 799 -48.29 -12.70 32.60
N TYR A 800 -47.78 -12.55 33.83
CA TYR A 800 -46.37 -12.23 34.08
C TYR A 800 -45.57 -13.51 34.33
N GLU A 801 -44.45 -13.64 33.63
CA GLU A 801 -43.48 -14.70 33.87
C GLU A 801 -42.68 -14.40 35.13
N ARG A 802 -42.68 -15.37 36.05
CA ARG A 802 -41.94 -15.30 37.31
C ARG A 802 -40.55 -15.92 37.13
N TYR A 803 -39.52 -15.16 37.46
CA TYR A 803 -38.13 -15.61 37.33
C TYR A 803 -37.47 -15.82 38.70
N THR A 804 -36.92 -17.01 38.93
CA THR A 804 -36.15 -17.30 40.16
C THR A 804 -34.66 -17.06 40.00
N ASN A 805 -34.13 -17.14 38.77
CA ASN A 805 -32.69 -17.07 38.46
C ASN A 805 -32.35 -16.04 37.36
N ASN A 806 -33.28 -15.12 37.02
CA ASN A 806 -32.99 -14.06 36.04
C ASN A 806 -32.24 -12.90 36.73
N ILE A 807 -31.17 -12.42 36.13
CA ILE A 807 -30.31 -11.37 36.72
C ILE A 807 -30.94 -9.97 36.68
N TYR A 808 -32.01 -9.78 35.89
CA TYR A 808 -32.70 -8.51 35.68
C TYR A 808 -34.12 -8.48 36.24
N TRP A 809 -34.91 -9.55 36.10
CA TRP A 809 -36.34 -9.54 36.40
C TRP A 809 -36.72 -10.46 37.57
N TYR A 810 -37.70 -10.02 38.38
CA TYR A 810 -38.45 -10.90 39.29
C TYR A 810 -39.74 -11.38 38.63
N TYR A 811 -40.46 -10.46 37.98
CA TYR A 811 -41.63 -10.73 37.15
C TYR A 811 -41.53 -9.87 35.89
N CYS A 812 -41.65 -10.48 34.71
CA CYS A 812 -41.66 -9.77 33.43
C CYS A 812 -42.88 -10.19 32.60
N LYS A 813 -43.42 -9.25 31.84
CA LYS A 813 -44.37 -9.52 30.78
C LYS A 813 -43.96 -8.74 29.54
N THR A 814 -43.77 -9.47 28.44
CA THR A 814 -43.48 -8.88 27.13
C THR A 814 -44.78 -8.31 26.53
N CYS A 815 -44.71 -7.06 26.09
CA CYS A 815 -45.80 -6.30 25.52
C CYS A 815 -45.54 -6.07 24.03
N ASN A 816 -46.41 -6.61 23.18
CA ASN A 816 -46.25 -6.53 21.73
C ASN A 816 -46.95 -5.30 21.11
N ASN A 817 -47.66 -4.49 21.92
CA ASN A 817 -48.35 -3.28 21.45
C ASN A 817 -48.50 -2.22 22.57
N ILE A 818 -48.36 -0.95 22.19
CA ILE A 818 -48.48 0.25 23.02
C ILE A 818 -49.84 0.37 23.71
N SER A 819 -50.94 -0.07 23.06
CA SER A 819 -52.28 -0.01 23.65
C SER A 819 -52.41 -0.86 24.93
N LEU A 820 -51.62 -1.92 25.05
CA LEU A 820 -51.57 -2.78 26.23
C LEU A 820 -50.89 -2.09 27.42
N LEU A 821 -49.91 -1.20 27.18
CA LEU A 821 -49.17 -0.50 28.25
C LEU A 821 -50.09 0.30 29.18
N LYS A 822 -51.19 0.87 28.68
CA LYS A 822 -52.16 1.60 29.51
C LYS A 822 -52.93 0.70 30.48
N ASN A 823 -53.20 -0.55 30.09
CA ASN A 823 -53.83 -1.53 30.96
C ASN A 823 -52.83 -2.08 31.98
N GLU A 824 -51.60 -2.34 31.53
CA GLU A 824 -50.51 -2.76 32.43
C GLU A 824 -50.16 -1.68 33.45
N TYR A 825 -50.22 -0.39 33.09
CA TYR A 825 -49.99 0.72 34.03
C TYR A 825 -50.91 0.65 35.26
N LYS A 826 -52.21 0.39 35.07
CA LYS A 826 -53.18 0.27 36.19
C LYS A 826 -52.83 -0.87 37.13
N MET A 827 -52.29 -1.96 36.58
CA MET A 827 -51.81 -3.10 37.37
C MET A 827 -50.53 -2.74 38.13
N LEU A 828 -49.55 -2.11 37.47
CA LEU A 828 -48.32 -1.64 38.12
C LEU A 828 -48.60 -0.65 39.25
N GLU A 829 -49.63 0.20 39.11
CA GLU A 829 -50.09 1.10 40.16
C GLU A 829 -50.59 0.33 41.40
N SER A 830 -51.28 -0.81 41.22
CA SER A 830 -51.71 -1.67 42.33
C SER A 830 -50.53 -2.34 43.04
N ILE A 831 -49.50 -2.73 42.29
CA ILE A 831 -48.24 -3.28 42.81
C ILE A 831 -47.53 -2.22 43.65
N ILE A 832 -47.38 -1.01 43.10
CA ILE A 832 -46.77 0.13 43.80
C ILE A 832 -47.51 0.40 45.11
N LYS A 833 -48.85 0.48 45.10
CA LYS A 833 -49.64 0.72 46.32
C LYS A 833 -49.56 -0.39 47.36
N ALA A 834 -49.31 -1.63 46.95
CA ALA A 834 -49.21 -2.76 47.87
C ALA A 834 -47.83 -2.85 48.57
N PHE A 835 -46.78 -2.26 47.98
CA PHE A 835 -45.40 -2.33 48.47
C PHE A 835 -44.76 -0.97 48.84
N SER A 836 -45.40 0.15 48.49
CA SER A 836 -45.13 1.48 49.08
C SER A 836 -45.73 1.52 50.49
#